data_AF-A0A350XN33-F1
#
_entry.id   AF-A0A350XN33-F1
#
_cell.length_a   1.000
_cell.length_b   1.000
_cell.length_c   1.000
_cell.angle_alpha   90.00
_cell.angle_beta   90.00
_cell.angle_gamma   90.00
#
_symmetry.space_group_name_H-M   'P 1'
#
loop_
_entity.id
_entity.type
_entity.pdbx_description
1 polymer ?
#
loop_
_entity_poly.entity_id
_entity_poly.type
_entity_poly.pdbx_seq_one_letter_code
_entity_poly.pdbx_strand_id
1 'polypeptide(L)'
;FDFPILGTVTPTVTPTVVQIFADTAPREGNSTPGKFNLMLNTPAPASGLTVNYTVASGGNAATPVTDYTPLTGSVTFTPGSTTAAIALNPIDDNIAEADESITLILNQSSNYNIGNSNRATLTISDNDSPGITIAPIAGLITTETGGTANFSIKLNSQPTADVRINLFSTNPREGNLSTSSVNFTPANWNIPQTVTVIGLNDNRVDGSIPYRIFTAPAISNDSAYNGLDSPDVLLTNLTSDFGIFKVGNTGRVSIDFLYDGGWFQGEMAIFDLRGMENLIPGSPDFIREAAGRAIAFSRNGNVVISDPWEGARFNGNMWGDNHNSGRYLGIKNFPMLPGAELAIMLVPHGTVMDVFNNPNIDGSRRPFFSVLSAGQIVDVTGEGNTFAWEDLPLNGGSDRDYNDIIFQIKGATVNLPQMKDLIQIDWRNLPLGREILDYARNGSVTNPPPIFGNSRRLIRGVNGWYIDGYIAGGQVFFDGNKNGIRDGNEPGTISDRNGAFKLDISLADFDTNGNEEIDAAEGNLVAVGGTDTATGLPQDIPLTAPVDAAVITLLTSLVTDLIDKGMSSYEAETKVQNALQIPEGVDITSLDPIAAIANNQVGGVETLREMSKVQNFITQTMNLLAGSLPEGTTASNYILAKTIVGTIGDRILSNLTLDMSNADQITTLLTQAVANTKQLYPSLNPVVDAQFIAKAANIMAEANQRIDIVAAATQNDKIAQQIARIQKISLGEISLDFKLAASGTKSIDAVLSENTGSNLDSQIAAIQVSNNPGLPIINPLPKFDYTKLFDPDYYLEEYSDVKAAVDNKVFSSAFEHFTKYGYAEGRNPNGLFATDYLNHNPDVKDAVSKGVFRSGYEHFRLFGIKEGRLFAPEYNALEILYRSQNQDVDQAVRDGRFSSGIEHLLKFGFAEGRNPIPEYNAIAEIFDSTYYLGQNIDVAKAVNRGELSSAWEHFVKYGMFEQRDPSLMFSNSIYLAQNQDVAAAVSGGIFRSGFEHYRQFGFKEQRKINLFSL
;
A
#
# COMPACT_ATOMS: atom_id res chain seq x y z
N PHE A 1 89.31 107.53 -54.97
CA PHE A 1 90.20 107.13 -53.88
C PHE A 1 89.32 106.47 -52.83
N ASP A 2 89.05 105.16 -53.00
CA ASP A 2 89.88 104.02 -52.52
C ASP A 2 89.48 103.69 -51.06
N PHE A 3 89.10 102.49 -50.63
CA PHE A 3 89.40 101.09 -51.02
C PHE A 3 88.30 100.11 -50.46
N PRO A 4 88.38 98.77 -50.68
CA PRO A 4 87.26 97.80 -50.74
C PRO A 4 87.14 96.88 -49.51
N ILE A 5 86.02 96.17 -49.32
CA ILE A 5 85.96 94.98 -48.44
C ILE A 5 84.97 93.89 -48.94
N LEU A 6 85.55 92.69 -49.14
CA LEU A 6 85.08 91.29 -49.04
C LEU A 6 83.75 90.81 -49.64
N GLY A 7 83.87 89.67 -50.35
CA GLY A 7 82.81 88.97 -51.06
C GLY A 7 81.69 88.41 -50.16
N THR A 8 80.48 88.53 -50.68
CA THR A 8 79.26 87.92 -50.16
C THR A 8 79.12 86.53 -50.75
N VAL A 9 79.25 85.50 -49.92
CA VAL A 9 78.71 84.18 -50.22
C VAL A 9 77.19 84.36 -50.26
N THR A 10 76.56 84.33 -51.42
CA THR A 10 75.09 84.24 -51.49
C THR A 10 74.70 82.90 -50.88
N PRO A 11 74.03 82.85 -49.72
CA PRO A 11 73.54 81.59 -49.20
C PRO A 11 72.53 81.03 -50.21
N THR A 12 72.75 79.82 -50.68
CA THR A 12 71.74 79.07 -51.41
C THR A 12 70.55 78.94 -50.48
N VAL A 13 69.49 79.71 -50.72
CA VAL A 13 68.27 79.64 -49.91
C VAL A 13 67.62 78.29 -50.25
N THR A 14 67.82 77.30 -49.39
CA THR A 14 67.09 76.04 -49.48
C THR A 14 65.60 76.38 -49.39
N PRO A 15 64.77 76.02 -50.39
CA PRO A 15 63.36 76.33 -50.35
C PRO A 15 62.71 75.65 -49.14
N THR A 16 61.87 76.38 -48.42
CA THR A 16 61.11 75.83 -47.29
C THR A 16 60.10 74.81 -47.83
N VAL A 17 60.24 73.55 -47.40
CA VAL A 17 59.37 72.44 -47.76
C VAL A 17 58.59 72.02 -46.53
N VAL A 18 57.26 71.94 -46.63
CA VAL A 18 56.37 71.46 -45.57
C VAL A 18 55.86 70.05 -45.87
N GLN A 19 55.76 69.22 -44.83
CA GLN A 19 55.16 67.89 -44.85
C GLN A 19 54.20 67.73 -43.68
N ILE A 20 53.20 66.86 -43.81
CA ILE A 20 52.24 66.52 -42.76
C ILE A 20 52.26 65.02 -42.47
N PHE A 21 52.13 64.66 -41.19
CA PHE A 21 52.04 63.28 -40.72
C PHE A 21 50.94 63.14 -39.67
N ALA A 22 50.30 61.97 -39.64
CA ALA A 22 49.47 61.55 -38.52
C ALA A 22 50.36 61.19 -37.32
N ASP A 23 49.98 61.63 -36.13
CA ASP A 23 50.67 61.32 -34.87
C ASP A 23 49.73 60.45 -34.01
N THR A 24 49.20 60.97 -32.91
CA THR A 24 48.25 60.26 -32.04
C THR A 24 46.85 60.18 -32.67
N ALA A 25 46.24 59.00 -32.65
CA ALA A 25 44.84 58.80 -33.03
C ALA A 25 43.88 59.24 -31.91
N PRO A 26 42.80 59.97 -32.24
CA PRO A 26 41.74 60.32 -31.29
C PRO A 26 40.86 59.11 -30.93
N ARG A 27 40.33 59.11 -29.71
CA ARG A 27 39.30 58.16 -29.25
C ARG A 27 38.31 58.89 -28.36
N GLU A 28 37.04 58.57 -28.50
CA GLU A 28 35.97 59.10 -27.65
C GLU A 28 36.06 58.51 -26.22
N GLY A 29 35.44 59.17 -25.25
CA GLY A 29 35.43 58.79 -23.83
C GLY A 29 36.70 59.02 -23.00
N ASN A 30 37.88 59.17 -23.62
CA ASN A 30 39.16 59.31 -22.88
C ASN A 30 39.83 60.69 -22.98
N SER A 31 39.21 61.65 -23.69
CA SER A 31 39.71 63.01 -23.95
C SER A 31 41.07 63.08 -24.63
N THR A 32 41.60 62.01 -25.25
CA THR A 32 42.89 62.04 -25.95
C THR A 32 42.74 62.79 -27.27
N PRO A 33 43.31 64.00 -27.43
CA PRO A 33 43.25 64.70 -28.69
C PRO A 33 44.06 63.94 -29.73
N GLY A 34 43.48 63.77 -30.91
CA GLY A 34 44.21 63.42 -32.11
C GLY A 34 45.20 64.52 -32.48
N LYS A 35 46.28 64.17 -33.16
CA LYS A 35 47.31 65.15 -33.52
C LYS A 35 47.87 64.91 -34.92
N PHE A 36 47.91 65.98 -35.71
CA PHE A 36 48.68 66.04 -36.94
C PHE A 36 49.95 66.84 -36.71
N ASN A 37 51.10 66.27 -37.06
CA ASN A 37 52.39 66.98 -37.00
C ASN A 37 52.78 67.48 -38.39
N LEU A 38 53.09 68.77 -38.47
CA LEU A 38 53.68 69.37 -39.66
C LEU A 38 55.16 69.65 -39.41
N MET A 39 55.98 69.37 -40.40
CA MET A 39 57.43 69.52 -40.34
C MET A 39 57.94 70.37 -41.51
N LEU A 40 58.87 71.26 -41.21
CA LEU A 40 59.63 72.01 -42.20
C LEU A 40 61.05 71.44 -42.32
N ASN A 41 61.57 71.40 -43.55
CA ASN A 41 62.98 71.04 -43.80
C ASN A 41 63.98 72.11 -43.33
N THR A 42 63.51 73.31 -42.99
CA THR A 42 64.29 74.47 -42.56
C THR A 42 63.50 75.27 -41.50
N PRO A 43 64.16 75.97 -40.54
CA PRO A 43 63.45 76.80 -39.55
C PRO A 43 62.56 77.86 -40.20
N ALA A 44 61.38 78.10 -39.62
CA ALA A 44 60.44 79.11 -40.11
C ALA A 44 61.05 80.52 -40.11
N PRO A 45 60.72 81.39 -41.10
CA PRO A 45 61.21 82.77 -41.17
C PRO A 45 60.92 83.59 -39.91
N ALA A 46 61.64 84.70 -39.72
CA ALA A 46 61.45 85.61 -38.58
C ALA A 46 60.00 86.17 -38.46
N SER A 47 59.24 86.18 -39.56
CA SER A 47 57.82 86.57 -39.60
C SER A 47 56.84 85.43 -39.23
N GLY A 48 57.34 84.21 -38.98
CA GLY A 48 56.53 83.00 -38.92
C GLY A 48 56.14 82.48 -40.32
N LEU A 49 55.53 81.29 -40.36
CA LEU A 49 55.00 80.68 -41.58
C LEU A 49 53.61 80.09 -41.34
N THR A 50 52.59 80.62 -42.03
CA THR A 50 51.24 80.05 -42.01
C THR A 50 51.07 79.06 -43.16
N VAL A 51 50.69 77.83 -42.81
CA VAL A 51 50.39 76.74 -43.74
C VAL A 51 48.89 76.49 -43.72
N ASN A 52 48.25 76.55 -44.88
CA ASN A 52 46.81 76.31 -45.03
C ASN A 52 46.60 74.85 -45.42
N TYR A 53 45.51 74.27 -44.93
CA TYR A 53 45.10 72.91 -45.28
C TYR A 53 43.60 72.87 -45.57
N THR A 54 43.18 71.80 -46.24
CA THR A 54 41.78 71.47 -46.47
C THR A 54 41.47 70.12 -45.82
N VAL A 55 40.27 69.98 -45.25
CA VAL A 55 39.75 68.68 -44.82
C VAL A 55 39.16 67.99 -46.05
N ALA A 56 39.64 66.79 -46.37
CA ALA A 56 39.13 66.04 -47.50
C ALA A 56 37.70 65.54 -47.23
N SER A 57 36.81 65.64 -48.22
CA SER A 57 35.45 65.12 -48.15
C SER A 57 35.34 63.74 -48.84
N GLY A 58 34.65 62.78 -48.21
CA GLY A 58 34.30 61.47 -48.79
C GLY A 58 34.79 60.26 -47.98
N GLY A 59 34.11 59.12 -48.09
CA GLY A 59 34.36 57.91 -47.27
C GLY A 59 33.52 57.88 -45.98
N ASN A 60 33.97 57.14 -44.96
CA ASN A 60 33.44 57.22 -43.59
C ASN A 60 34.08 58.43 -42.88
N ALA A 61 33.75 59.62 -43.36
CA ALA A 61 34.44 60.84 -42.96
C ALA A 61 33.81 61.44 -41.70
N ALA A 62 34.65 61.73 -40.70
CA ALA A 62 34.21 62.43 -39.51
C ALA A 62 33.70 63.83 -39.87
N THR A 63 32.59 64.20 -39.25
CA THR A 63 31.81 65.42 -39.39
C THR A 63 32.13 66.41 -38.25
N PRO A 64 32.40 67.68 -38.57
CA PRO A 64 32.64 68.69 -37.54
C PRO A 64 31.37 68.95 -36.74
N VAL A 65 31.52 69.26 -35.45
CA VAL A 65 30.45 69.51 -34.46
C VAL A 65 29.79 68.25 -33.90
N THR A 66 29.72 67.16 -34.66
CA THR A 66 29.27 65.85 -34.15
C THR A 66 30.45 65.06 -33.60
N ASP A 67 31.53 64.90 -34.37
CA ASP A 67 32.55 63.88 -34.07
C ASP A 67 33.87 64.53 -33.62
N TYR A 68 34.09 65.80 -34.00
CA TYR A 68 35.23 66.60 -33.53
C TYR A 68 34.98 68.11 -33.51
N THR A 69 35.76 68.82 -32.71
CA THR A 69 35.74 70.29 -32.68
C THR A 69 36.26 70.89 -34.00
N PRO A 70 35.53 71.81 -34.67
CA PRO A 70 35.93 72.36 -35.97
C PRO A 70 37.37 72.90 -36.02
N LEU A 71 38.13 72.47 -37.03
CA LEU A 71 39.51 72.89 -37.26
C LEU A 71 39.58 74.29 -37.93
N THR A 72 40.68 75.01 -37.69
CA THR A 72 40.89 76.40 -38.14
C THR A 72 41.23 76.56 -39.62
N GLY A 73 41.54 75.47 -40.33
CA GLY A 73 41.94 75.48 -41.76
C GLY A 73 43.38 75.98 -42.02
N SER A 74 44.10 76.40 -40.98
CA SER A 74 45.51 76.80 -41.08
C SER A 74 46.26 76.54 -39.77
N VAL A 75 47.58 76.40 -39.88
CA VAL A 75 48.50 76.28 -38.74
C VAL A 75 49.69 77.20 -38.94
N THR A 76 50.16 77.85 -37.87
CA THR A 76 51.27 78.80 -37.94
C THR A 76 52.50 78.24 -37.22
N PHE A 77 53.61 78.16 -37.94
CA PHE A 77 54.93 77.92 -37.35
C PHE A 77 55.46 79.22 -36.76
N THR A 78 55.78 79.19 -35.46
CA THR A 78 56.43 80.32 -34.79
C THR A 78 57.84 80.54 -35.38
N PRO A 79 58.37 81.78 -35.37
CA PRO A 79 59.70 82.08 -35.88
C PRO A 79 60.76 81.10 -35.35
N GLY A 80 61.57 80.53 -36.25
CA GLY A 80 62.62 79.56 -35.91
C GLY A 80 62.15 78.13 -35.62
N SER A 81 60.84 77.85 -35.54
CA SER A 81 60.35 76.47 -35.36
C SER A 81 60.46 75.66 -36.65
N THR A 82 60.75 74.37 -36.53
CA THR A 82 60.68 73.38 -37.62
C THR A 82 59.44 72.50 -37.51
N THR A 83 58.66 72.60 -36.43
CA THR A 83 57.45 71.81 -36.21
C THR A 83 56.27 72.68 -35.79
N ALA A 84 55.08 72.26 -36.20
CA ALA A 84 53.82 72.77 -35.71
C ALA A 84 52.81 71.62 -35.64
N ALA A 85 51.81 71.72 -34.79
CA ALA A 85 50.81 70.67 -34.62
C ALA A 85 49.40 71.21 -34.81
N ILE A 86 48.53 70.39 -35.37
CA ILE A 86 47.08 70.60 -35.41
C ILE A 86 46.49 69.57 -34.46
N ALA A 87 45.82 70.05 -33.40
CA ALA A 87 45.08 69.20 -32.48
C ALA A 87 43.67 68.94 -33.02
N LEU A 88 43.21 67.71 -32.88
CA LEU A 88 41.88 67.24 -33.23
C LEU A 88 41.22 66.73 -31.95
N ASN A 89 40.27 67.48 -31.40
CA ASN A 89 39.58 67.07 -30.18
C ASN A 89 38.32 66.29 -30.56
N PRO A 90 38.23 64.97 -30.28
CA PRO A 90 37.00 64.21 -30.51
C PRO A 90 35.89 64.72 -29.58
N ILE A 91 34.63 64.58 -30.01
CA ILE A 91 33.46 64.89 -29.20
C ILE A 91 32.91 63.54 -28.72
N ASP A 92 32.88 63.37 -27.40
CA ASP A 92 32.34 62.17 -26.74
C ASP A 92 30.83 62.33 -26.58
N ASP A 93 30.05 61.41 -27.16
CA ASP A 93 28.61 61.36 -26.93
C ASP A 93 28.18 60.04 -26.27
N ASN A 94 27.00 59.50 -26.58
CA ASN A 94 26.57 58.20 -26.06
C ASN A 94 26.01 57.31 -27.18
N ILE A 95 26.11 57.73 -28.44
CA ILE A 95 25.53 57.05 -29.60
C ILE A 95 26.62 56.12 -30.14
N ALA A 96 26.26 54.87 -30.39
CA ALA A 96 27.22 53.95 -30.97
C ALA A 96 27.36 54.22 -32.48
N GLU A 97 28.58 54.50 -32.91
CA GLU A 97 28.95 54.88 -34.26
C GLU A 97 30.06 53.95 -34.81
N ALA A 98 30.37 54.08 -36.10
CA ALA A 98 31.44 53.29 -36.72
C ALA A 98 32.70 54.15 -36.85
N ASP A 99 33.88 53.59 -36.58
CA ASP A 99 35.18 54.30 -36.67
C ASP A 99 35.30 55.23 -37.89
N GLU A 100 35.38 56.53 -37.64
CA GLU A 100 35.36 57.56 -38.66
C GLU A 100 36.75 58.11 -38.95
N SER A 101 36.97 58.69 -40.13
CA SER A 101 38.30 59.17 -40.53
C SER A 101 38.30 60.63 -40.93
N ILE A 102 39.38 61.33 -40.60
CA ILE A 102 39.63 62.72 -41.02
C ILE A 102 40.98 62.81 -41.73
N THR A 103 40.96 63.31 -42.97
CA THR A 103 42.16 63.51 -43.78
C THR A 103 42.42 65.00 -44.01
N LEU A 104 43.60 65.48 -43.63
CA LEU A 104 44.05 66.85 -43.94
C LEU A 104 44.96 66.84 -45.18
N ILE A 105 44.72 67.76 -46.11
CA ILE A 105 45.52 67.97 -47.34
C ILE A 105 46.14 69.37 -47.30
N LEU A 106 47.46 69.46 -47.46
CA LEU A 106 48.16 70.75 -47.51
C LEU A 106 47.84 71.51 -48.80
N ASN A 107 47.54 72.81 -48.68
CA ASN A 107 47.20 73.67 -49.82
C ASN A 107 48.48 74.25 -50.45
N GLN A 108 48.55 74.35 -51.78
CA GLN A 108 49.69 74.96 -52.46
C GLN A 108 49.80 76.47 -52.15
N SER A 109 51.03 76.99 -52.06
CA SER A 109 51.31 78.41 -51.77
C SER A 109 52.61 78.85 -52.41
N SER A 110 52.77 80.15 -52.66
CA SER A 110 54.06 80.73 -53.06
C SER A 110 55.08 80.82 -51.91
N ASN A 111 54.62 80.66 -50.66
CA ASN A 111 55.44 80.87 -49.46
C ASN A 111 56.18 79.60 -48.99
N TYR A 112 55.84 78.43 -49.53
CA TYR A 112 56.46 77.14 -49.23
C TYR A 112 56.19 76.14 -50.35
N ASN A 113 57.06 75.13 -50.49
CA ASN A 113 56.81 73.97 -51.33
C ASN A 113 56.23 72.82 -50.50
N ILE A 114 55.40 71.98 -51.09
CA ILE A 114 54.89 70.77 -50.43
C ILE A 114 55.84 69.60 -50.72
N GLY A 115 56.23 68.86 -49.68
CA GLY A 115 57.09 67.69 -49.82
C GLY A 115 56.35 66.41 -50.19
N ASN A 116 57.00 65.26 -50.00
CA ASN A 116 56.47 63.96 -50.39
C ASN A 116 55.19 63.55 -49.63
N SER A 117 54.95 64.09 -48.43
CA SER A 117 53.73 63.86 -47.66
C SER A 117 52.85 65.11 -47.67
N ASN A 118 51.87 65.14 -48.58
CA ASN A 118 50.91 66.24 -48.73
C ASN A 118 49.58 66.01 -48.01
N ARG A 119 49.38 64.83 -47.42
CA ARG A 119 48.15 64.44 -46.72
C ARG A 119 48.44 63.52 -45.55
N ALA A 120 47.59 63.57 -44.54
CA ALA A 120 47.61 62.68 -43.39
C ALA A 120 46.19 62.35 -42.95
N THR A 121 45.95 61.14 -42.44
CA THR A 121 44.64 60.67 -41.96
C THR A 121 44.73 60.23 -40.51
N LEU A 122 43.76 60.64 -39.69
CA LEU A 122 43.50 60.08 -38.37
C LEU A 122 42.14 59.38 -38.38
N THR A 123 42.01 58.34 -37.56
CA THR A 123 40.74 57.62 -37.33
C THR A 123 40.26 57.93 -35.91
N ILE A 124 39.01 58.36 -35.77
CA ILE A 124 38.29 58.51 -34.52
C ILE A 124 37.64 57.17 -34.21
N SER A 125 37.99 56.60 -33.06
CA SER A 125 37.37 55.35 -32.58
C SER A 125 36.32 55.66 -31.53
N ASP A 126 35.14 55.06 -31.72
CA ASP A 126 34.00 55.17 -30.81
C ASP A 126 34.25 54.34 -29.53
N ASN A 127 33.70 54.78 -28.40
CA ASN A 127 33.68 54.04 -27.14
C ASN A 127 32.33 53.45 -26.75
N ASP A 128 31.29 53.72 -27.51
CA ASP A 128 29.96 53.21 -27.27
C ASP A 128 29.68 51.94 -28.05
N SER A 129 28.77 51.13 -27.53
CA SER A 129 28.43 49.84 -28.16
C SER A 129 26.97 49.50 -27.88
N PRO A 130 26.18 49.18 -28.92
CA PRO A 130 24.78 48.84 -28.74
C PRO A 130 24.68 47.54 -27.95
N GLY A 131 23.79 47.53 -26.96
CA GLY A 131 23.61 46.37 -26.11
C GLY A 131 22.39 46.49 -25.22
N ILE A 132 21.80 45.36 -24.88
CA ILE A 132 20.68 45.25 -23.94
C ILE A 132 21.21 44.51 -22.72
N THR A 133 21.20 45.18 -21.58
CA THR A 133 21.60 44.58 -20.30
C THR A 133 20.37 44.23 -19.48
N ILE A 134 20.30 42.99 -19.02
CA ILE A 134 19.26 42.49 -18.11
C ILE A 134 19.90 42.06 -16.79
N ALA A 135 19.36 42.54 -15.66
CA ALA A 135 19.87 42.20 -14.34
C ALA A 135 18.77 42.10 -13.27
N PRO A 136 18.74 41.00 -12.47
CA PRO A 136 19.46 39.74 -12.69
C PRO A 136 18.82 38.90 -13.81
N ILE A 137 19.58 37.98 -14.41
CA ILE A 137 19.11 37.09 -15.48
C ILE A 137 18.65 35.71 -14.99
N ALA A 138 19.06 35.32 -13.78
CA ALA A 138 18.75 34.04 -13.16
C ALA A 138 18.74 34.16 -11.63
N GLY A 139 18.30 33.09 -10.94
CA GLY A 139 18.19 33.06 -9.48
C GLY A 139 16.99 33.85 -8.95
N LEU A 140 16.04 34.18 -9.82
CA LEU A 140 14.79 34.83 -9.47
C LEU A 140 13.77 33.79 -9.04
N ILE A 141 13.05 34.10 -7.97
CA ILE A 141 12.12 33.18 -7.33
C ILE A 141 10.76 33.87 -7.17
N THR A 142 9.70 33.21 -7.62
CA THR A 142 8.31 33.55 -7.29
C THR A 142 7.70 32.47 -6.41
N THR A 143 6.52 32.70 -5.84
CA THR A 143 5.79 31.66 -5.07
C THR A 143 4.34 31.61 -5.52
N GLU A 144 3.73 30.44 -5.43
CA GLU A 144 2.29 30.24 -5.70
C GLU A 144 1.39 31.12 -4.81
N THR A 145 1.87 31.51 -3.63
CA THR A 145 1.16 32.44 -2.72
C THR A 145 1.17 33.89 -3.21
N GLY A 146 1.60 34.17 -4.43
CA GLY A 146 1.68 35.51 -5.01
C GLY A 146 3.04 36.20 -4.81
N GLY A 147 4.09 35.45 -4.46
CA GLY A 147 5.44 35.98 -4.31
C GLY A 147 5.97 36.55 -5.62
N THR A 148 6.70 37.67 -5.53
CA THR A 148 7.13 38.43 -6.71
C THR A 148 8.64 38.44 -6.88
N ALA A 149 9.10 38.47 -8.13
CA ALA A 149 10.50 38.67 -8.50
C ALA A 149 10.64 39.90 -9.42
N ASN A 150 11.76 40.62 -9.33
CA ASN A 150 12.00 41.80 -10.14
C ASN A 150 13.30 41.66 -10.94
N PHE A 151 13.25 42.02 -12.22
CA PHE A 151 14.44 42.21 -13.05
C PHE A 151 14.37 43.56 -13.76
N SER A 152 15.52 44.07 -14.19
CA SER A 152 15.62 45.36 -14.88
C SER A 152 16.23 45.20 -16.26
N ILE A 153 15.78 46.01 -17.21
CA ILE A 153 16.31 46.10 -18.57
C ILE A 153 16.85 47.52 -18.79
N LYS A 154 18.03 47.66 -19.41
CA LYS A 154 18.65 48.94 -19.77
C LYS A 154 19.41 48.81 -21.11
N LEU A 155 19.50 49.89 -21.89
CA LEU A 155 20.37 49.93 -23.07
C LEU A 155 21.80 50.39 -22.71
N ASN A 156 22.80 49.93 -23.46
CA ASN A 156 24.21 50.22 -23.20
C ASN A 156 24.73 51.49 -23.88
N SER A 157 24.04 51.96 -24.93
CA SER A 157 24.28 53.23 -25.61
C SER A 157 22.96 53.94 -25.93
N GLN A 158 23.00 55.23 -26.21
CA GLN A 158 21.86 56.03 -26.65
C GLN A 158 21.39 55.57 -28.03
N PRO A 159 20.11 55.18 -28.19
CA PRO A 159 19.57 54.85 -29.50
C PRO A 159 19.22 56.13 -30.26
N THR A 160 19.27 56.05 -31.58
CA THR A 160 18.87 57.13 -32.51
C THR A 160 17.36 57.15 -32.81
N ALA A 161 16.65 56.07 -32.45
CA ALA A 161 15.20 55.95 -32.51
C ALA A 161 14.66 55.12 -31.35
N ASP A 162 13.35 55.15 -31.11
CA ASP A 162 12.74 54.39 -30.02
C ASP A 162 12.95 52.88 -30.19
N VAL A 163 13.23 52.18 -29.08
CA VAL A 163 13.48 50.74 -29.01
C VAL A 163 12.41 50.10 -28.14
N ARG A 164 11.67 49.15 -28.72
CA ARG A 164 10.66 48.37 -28.00
C ARG A 164 11.10 46.92 -27.85
N ILE A 165 10.98 46.38 -26.64
CA ILE A 165 11.25 44.97 -26.34
C ILE A 165 9.96 44.36 -25.77
N ASN A 166 9.42 43.33 -26.43
CA ASN A 166 8.23 42.61 -25.97
C ASN A 166 8.61 41.47 -25.03
N LEU A 167 7.77 41.24 -24.01
CA LEU A 167 8.00 40.27 -22.95
C LEU A 167 6.79 39.35 -22.83
N PHE A 168 7.01 38.06 -22.61
CA PHE A 168 5.95 37.15 -22.21
C PHE A 168 6.47 36.00 -21.35
N SER A 169 5.62 35.51 -20.46
CA SER A 169 5.92 34.29 -19.70
C SER A 169 5.74 33.08 -20.60
N THR A 170 6.70 32.15 -20.54
CA THR A 170 6.58 30.85 -21.22
C THR A 170 5.64 29.89 -20.50
N ASN A 171 5.34 30.13 -19.22
CA ASN A 171 4.32 29.43 -18.47
C ASN A 171 3.47 30.43 -17.67
N PRO A 172 2.39 30.98 -18.26
CA PRO A 172 1.55 31.97 -17.60
C PRO A 172 0.71 31.41 -16.44
N ARG A 173 0.77 30.09 -16.17
CA ARG A 173 0.19 29.48 -14.97
C ARG A 173 1.11 29.59 -13.75
N GLU A 174 2.42 29.65 -13.95
CA GLU A 174 3.41 29.79 -12.87
C GLU A 174 3.68 31.24 -12.51
N GLY A 175 3.70 32.12 -13.52
CA GLY A 175 4.05 33.50 -13.30
C GLY A 175 3.61 34.39 -14.43
N ASN A 176 3.12 35.57 -14.07
CA ASN A 176 2.68 36.59 -15.02
C ASN A 176 3.45 37.90 -14.84
N LEU A 177 3.53 38.67 -15.90
CA LEU A 177 4.27 39.93 -15.95
C LEU A 177 3.35 41.11 -15.59
N SER A 178 3.92 42.07 -14.87
CA SER A 178 3.31 43.39 -14.65
C SER A 178 3.16 44.21 -15.94
N THR A 179 3.99 43.95 -16.96
CA THR A 179 3.94 44.63 -18.26
C THR A 179 4.29 43.73 -19.44
N SER A 180 3.62 44.03 -20.56
CA SER A 180 3.80 43.53 -21.93
C SER A 180 5.17 43.66 -22.59
N SER A 181 5.81 44.78 -22.26
CA SER A 181 6.90 45.33 -23.04
C SER A 181 7.55 46.49 -22.29
N VAL A 182 8.81 46.76 -22.63
CA VAL A 182 9.52 47.99 -22.22
C VAL A 182 9.82 48.84 -23.45
N ASN A 183 9.79 50.16 -23.29
CA ASN A 183 10.10 51.12 -24.36
C ASN A 183 11.22 52.05 -23.91
N PHE A 184 12.26 52.13 -24.73
CA PHE A 184 13.35 53.08 -24.60
C PHE A 184 13.26 54.11 -25.72
N THR A 185 13.65 55.32 -25.37
CA THR A 185 13.74 56.51 -26.20
C THR A 185 15.16 57.05 -26.05
N PRO A 186 15.61 57.95 -26.95
CA PRO A 186 16.90 58.62 -26.77
C PRO A 186 17.04 59.36 -25.43
N ALA A 187 15.96 59.63 -24.70
CA ALA A 187 16.00 60.34 -23.42
C ALA A 187 16.04 59.44 -22.17
N ASN A 188 15.61 58.17 -22.27
CA ASN A 188 15.51 57.26 -21.10
C ASN A 188 16.27 55.94 -21.28
N TRP A 189 17.02 55.75 -22.38
CA TRP A 189 17.78 54.54 -22.68
C TRP A 189 18.66 54.06 -21.52
N ASN A 190 19.21 55.02 -20.76
CA ASN A 190 20.13 54.75 -19.68
C ASN A 190 19.44 54.53 -18.31
N ILE A 191 18.12 54.67 -18.24
CA ILE A 191 17.31 54.49 -17.04
C ILE A 191 16.79 53.04 -17.01
N PRO A 192 17.21 52.20 -16.04
CA PRO A 192 16.72 50.84 -15.92
C PRO A 192 15.20 50.79 -15.80
N GLN A 193 14.54 50.02 -16.69
CA GLN A 193 13.12 49.73 -16.64
C GLN A 193 12.91 48.44 -15.85
N THR A 194 12.26 48.53 -14.68
CA THR A 194 11.99 47.37 -13.82
C THR A 194 10.71 46.66 -14.25
N VAL A 195 10.80 45.34 -14.37
CA VAL A 195 9.69 44.44 -14.66
C VAL A 195 9.47 43.54 -13.45
N THR A 196 8.26 43.57 -12.91
CA THR A 196 7.83 42.65 -11.85
C THR A 196 7.16 41.42 -12.46
N VAL A 197 7.59 40.25 -12.02
CA VAL A 197 6.96 38.95 -12.25
C VAL A 197 6.23 38.54 -10.98
N ILE A 198 4.97 38.15 -11.10
CA ILE A 198 4.10 37.75 -10.00
C ILE A 198 3.85 36.25 -10.13
N GLY A 199 4.22 35.47 -9.11
CA GLY A 199 3.90 34.05 -9.04
C GLY A 199 2.40 33.81 -8.98
N LEU A 200 1.94 32.75 -9.64
CA LEU A 200 0.54 32.35 -9.67
C LEU A 200 0.41 30.93 -9.14
N ASN A 201 -0.65 30.69 -8.37
CA ASN A 201 -1.05 29.35 -7.95
C ASN A 201 -1.83 28.70 -9.09
N ASP A 202 -1.33 27.59 -9.62
CA ASP A 202 -1.99 26.84 -10.67
C ASP A 202 -2.91 25.71 -10.15
N ASN A 203 -2.98 25.58 -8.83
CA ASN A 203 -3.70 24.57 -8.04
C ASN A 203 -3.29 23.14 -8.39
N ARG A 204 -2.01 22.89 -8.65
CA ARG A 204 -1.42 21.55 -8.79
C ARG A 204 -0.38 21.31 -7.70
N VAL A 205 -0.03 20.04 -7.47
CA VAL A 205 1.08 19.65 -6.58
C VAL A 205 2.17 19.07 -7.48
N ASP A 206 2.87 19.94 -8.20
CA ASP A 206 3.91 19.56 -9.16
C ASP A 206 5.32 20.00 -8.74
N GLY A 207 5.45 20.53 -7.52
CA GLY A 207 6.72 20.94 -6.93
C GLY A 207 7.16 22.32 -7.42
N SER A 208 8.45 22.62 -7.29
CA SER A 208 8.97 23.92 -7.75
C SER A 208 9.22 23.88 -9.26
N ILE A 209 8.46 24.67 -10.03
CA ILE A 209 8.52 24.65 -11.49
C ILE A 209 9.44 25.76 -12.03
N PRO A 210 10.50 25.41 -12.79
CA PRO A 210 11.29 26.41 -13.50
C PRO A 210 10.53 26.91 -14.74
N TYR A 211 10.57 28.21 -14.97
CA TYR A 211 10.02 28.87 -16.16
C TYR A 211 10.89 30.05 -16.57
N ARG A 212 10.58 30.64 -17.73
CA ARG A 212 11.33 31.79 -18.25
C ARG A 212 10.43 32.91 -18.74
N ILE A 213 10.90 34.13 -18.58
CA ILE A 213 10.37 35.28 -19.31
C ILE A 213 11.15 35.39 -20.61
N PHE A 214 10.43 35.18 -21.71
CA PHE A 214 10.99 35.35 -23.03
C PHE A 214 11.15 36.83 -23.34
N THR A 215 12.35 37.22 -23.76
CA THR A 215 12.65 38.58 -24.21
C THR A 215 12.75 38.57 -25.73
N ALA A 216 11.77 39.14 -26.41
CA ALA A 216 11.77 39.14 -27.87
C ALA A 216 12.85 40.08 -28.44
N PRO A 217 13.36 39.81 -29.67
CA PRO A 217 14.26 40.73 -30.35
C PRO A 217 13.71 42.15 -30.38
N ALA A 218 14.58 43.12 -30.13
CA ALA A 218 14.21 44.52 -30.07
C ALA A 218 13.68 45.02 -31.43
N ILE A 219 12.65 45.86 -31.39
CA ILE A 219 12.03 46.49 -32.56
C ILE A 219 12.37 47.97 -32.54
N SER A 220 13.08 48.46 -33.56
CA SER A 220 13.47 49.86 -33.67
C SER A 220 13.67 50.29 -35.13
N ASN A 221 13.64 51.60 -35.37
CA ASN A 221 14.17 52.17 -36.61
C ASN A 221 15.67 52.45 -36.54
N ASP A 222 16.27 52.31 -35.35
CA ASP A 222 17.71 52.32 -35.16
C ASP A 222 18.27 50.94 -35.58
N SER A 223 19.09 50.91 -36.62
CA SER A 223 19.69 49.68 -37.13
C SER A 223 20.63 48.99 -36.14
N ALA A 224 21.20 49.72 -35.18
CA ALA A 224 22.08 49.16 -34.16
C ALA A 224 21.31 48.35 -33.11
N TYR A 225 20.03 48.69 -32.88
CA TYR A 225 19.16 48.01 -31.91
C TYR A 225 18.11 47.11 -32.55
N ASN A 226 17.72 47.35 -33.81
CA ASN A 226 16.68 46.55 -34.46
C ASN A 226 17.12 45.10 -34.68
N GLY A 227 16.36 44.15 -34.15
CA GLY A 227 16.66 42.73 -34.18
C GLY A 227 17.69 42.28 -33.14
N LEU A 228 18.21 43.18 -32.30
CA LEU A 228 19.13 42.81 -31.22
C LEU A 228 18.37 41.99 -30.16
N ASP A 229 18.91 40.83 -29.82
CA ASP A 229 18.26 39.87 -28.93
C ASP A 229 19.04 39.71 -27.62
N SER A 230 18.31 39.71 -26.50
CA SER A 230 18.87 39.50 -25.16
C SER A 230 18.53 38.10 -24.67
N PRO A 231 19.31 37.50 -23.75
CA PRO A 231 18.94 36.20 -23.23
C PRO A 231 17.71 36.28 -22.32
N ASP A 232 16.90 35.22 -22.34
CA ASP A 232 15.70 35.06 -21.51
C ASP A 232 16.03 35.11 -20.01
N VAL A 233 15.07 35.58 -19.22
CA VAL A 233 15.19 35.63 -17.75
C VAL A 233 14.68 34.32 -17.16
N LEU A 234 15.49 33.69 -16.31
CA LEU A 234 15.20 32.40 -15.68
C LEU A 234 14.63 32.57 -14.27
N LEU A 235 13.51 31.91 -14.00
CA LEU A 235 12.81 31.92 -12.72
C LEU A 235 12.42 30.51 -12.28
N THR A 236 12.22 30.36 -10.97
CA THR A 236 11.54 29.19 -10.39
C THR A 236 10.33 29.69 -9.58
N ASN A 237 9.15 29.15 -9.86
CA ASN A 237 7.99 29.32 -8.99
C ASN A 237 8.08 28.24 -7.91
N LEU A 238 8.18 28.62 -6.65
CA LEU A 238 8.19 27.67 -5.56
C LEU A 238 6.76 27.26 -5.21
N THR A 239 6.56 25.95 -5.15
CA THR A 239 5.40 25.31 -4.52
C THR A 239 5.19 25.90 -3.12
N SER A 240 3.93 26.12 -2.80
CA SER A 240 3.56 26.37 -1.42
C SER A 240 3.42 25.01 -0.70
N ASP A 241 4.51 24.51 -0.11
CA ASP A 241 4.57 23.24 0.66
C ASP A 241 3.67 23.24 1.92
N PHE A 242 2.66 24.10 1.99
CA PHE A 242 1.78 24.17 3.14
C PHE A 242 0.87 22.94 3.18
N GLY A 243 0.76 22.33 4.36
CA GLY A 243 -0.11 21.18 4.57
C GLY A 243 0.36 19.87 3.92
N ILE A 244 1.59 19.82 3.40
CA ILE A 244 2.28 18.58 3.02
C ILE A 244 3.12 18.09 4.21
N PHE A 245 2.76 16.92 4.73
CA PHE A 245 3.42 16.29 5.87
C PHE A 245 4.51 15.33 5.40
N LYS A 246 5.77 15.58 5.74
CA LYS A 246 6.92 14.72 5.42
C LYS A 246 7.13 13.68 6.50
N VAL A 247 6.95 12.41 6.16
CA VAL A 247 7.12 11.28 7.08
C VAL A 247 8.59 11.11 7.47
N GLY A 248 8.85 10.93 8.75
CA GLY A 248 10.19 10.67 9.27
C GLY A 248 10.73 9.29 8.85
N ASN A 249 12.01 9.05 9.12
CA ASN A 249 12.72 7.84 8.67
C ASN A 249 12.18 6.53 9.28
N THR A 250 11.37 6.62 10.34
CA THR A 250 10.72 5.44 10.94
C THR A 250 9.54 4.94 10.14
N GLY A 251 8.96 5.76 9.25
CA GLY A 251 7.72 5.41 8.54
C GLY A 251 6.52 5.27 9.48
N ARG A 252 6.55 5.82 10.69
CA ARG A 252 5.41 5.78 11.63
C ARG A 252 4.83 7.17 11.81
N VAL A 253 3.52 7.28 11.64
CA VAL A 253 2.75 8.51 11.89
C VAL A 253 1.74 8.25 13.00
N SER A 254 1.84 8.99 14.10
CA SER A 254 0.93 8.86 15.24
C SER A 254 -0.09 9.99 15.22
N ILE A 255 -1.36 9.69 15.49
CA ILE A 255 -2.47 10.64 15.57
C ILE A 255 -3.10 10.57 16.97
N ASP A 256 -3.18 11.70 17.66
CA ASP A 256 -3.88 11.86 18.95
C ASP A 256 -5.04 12.84 18.76
N PHE A 257 -6.29 12.39 18.96
CA PHE A 257 -7.47 13.24 18.83
C PHE A 257 -7.69 14.01 20.13
N LEU A 258 -7.40 15.32 20.13
CA LEU A 258 -7.32 16.13 21.35
C LEU A 258 -8.65 16.77 21.74
N TYR A 259 -9.36 17.39 20.82
CA TYR A 259 -10.60 18.10 21.13
C TYR A 259 -11.56 18.12 19.94
N ASP A 260 -12.85 18.08 20.26
CA ASP A 260 -13.97 18.15 19.32
C ASP A 260 -14.97 19.22 19.78
N GLY A 261 -14.91 20.38 19.15
CA GLY A 261 -15.80 21.51 19.35
C GLY A 261 -16.82 21.70 18.22
N GLY A 262 -16.63 21.02 17.09
CA GLY A 262 -17.36 21.27 15.86
C GLY A 262 -18.72 20.58 15.83
N TRP A 263 -19.68 21.14 15.08
CA TRP A 263 -20.96 20.46 14.86
C TRP A 263 -20.84 19.28 13.87
N PHE A 264 -19.74 19.21 13.11
CA PHE A 264 -19.60 18.32 11.96
C PHE A 264 -19.00 16.96 12.34
N GLN A 265 -19.88 15.98 12.57
CA GLN A 265 -19.47 14.58 12.77
C GLN A 265 -18.98 13.93 11.48
N GLY A 266 -17.67 13.71 11.34
CA GLY A 266 -17.04 13.27 10.09
C GLY A 266 -15.83 12.33 10.25
N GLU A 267 -15.17 12.03 9.14
CA GLU A 267 -13.93 11.23 9.13
C GLU A 267 -12.72 12.05 8.69
N MET A 268 -11.58 11.84 9.37
CA MET A 268 -10.29 12.36 8.95
C MET A 268 -9.43 11.22 8.43
N ALA A 269 -8.69 11.44 7.35
CA ALA A 269 -7.76 10.49 6.76
C ALA A 269 -6.42 11.12 6.41
N ILE A 270 -5.37 10.31 6.41
CA ILE A 270 -4.06 10.65 5.84
C ILE A 270 -3.83 9.81 4.59
N PHE A 271 -3.17 10.38 3.59
CA PHE A 271 -2.83 9.67 2.36
C PHE A 271 -1.54 10.22 1.75
N ASP A 272 -0.80 9.33 1.09
CA ASP A 272 0.44 9.60 0.38
C ASP A 272 0.15 10.30 -0.96
N LEU A 273 0.97 11.29 -1.33
CA LEU A 273 0.87 12.07 -2.56
C LEU A 273 1.67 11.49 -3.74
N ARG A 274 2.51 10.46 -3.53
CA ARG A 274 3.33 9.88 -4.61
C ARG A 274 2.46 9.40 -5.79
N GLY A 275 2.78 9.82 -7.01
CA GLY A 275 2.02 9.47 -8.21
C GLY A 275 0.76 10.32 -8.43
N MET A 276 0.50 11.32 -7.57
CA MET A 276 -0.64 12.24 -7.69
C MET A 276 -0.26 13.59 -8.28
N GLU A 277 0.99 13.78 -8.73
CA GLU A 277 1.52 15.04 -9.27
C GLU A 277 0.76 15.61 -10.49
N ASN A 278 0.04 14.76 -11.23
CA ASN A 278 -0.77 15.18 -12.36
C ASN A 278 -2.25 15.43 -12.00
N LEU A 279 -2.65 15.18 -10.76
CA LEU A 279 -4.00 15.37 -10.26
C LEU A 279 -4.13 16.76 -9.63
N ILE A 280 -5.21 17.46 -9.97
CA ILE A 280 -5.52 18.77 -9.38
C ILE A 280 -6.13 18.52 -7.99
N PRO A 281 -5.53 18.95 -6.87
CA PRO A 281 -6.15 18.83 -5.55
C PRO A 281 -7.61 19.31 -5.53
N GLY A 282 -8.47 18.55 -4.85
CA GLY A 282 -9.91 18.83 -4.79
C GLY A 282 -10.69 18.56 -6.08
N SER A 283 -10.05 18.14 -7.17
CA SER A 283 -10.76 17.61 -8.35
C SER A 283 -11.35 16.22 -8.06
N PRO A 284 -12.38 15.78 -8.81
CA PRO A 284 -12.98 14.46 -8.58
C PRO A 284 -11.98 13.30 -8.71
N ASP A 285 -10.99 13.41 -9.60
CA ASP A 285 -9.96 12.36 -9.78
C ASP A 285 -9.01 12.32 -8.57
N PHE A 286 -8.60 13.50 -8.07
CA PHE A 286 -7.80 13.60 -6.85
C PHE A 286 -8.56 13.07 -5.63
N ILE A 287 -9.83 13.46 -5.46
CA ILE A 287 -10.67 13.00 -4.34
C ILE A 287 -10.82 11.48 -4.37
N ARG A 288 -11.09 10.90 -5.55
CA ARG A 288 -11.24 9.46 -5.71
C ARG A 288 -9.95 8.71 -5.35
N GLU A 289 -8.81 9.17 -5.85
CA GLU A 289 -7.51 8.55 -5.57
C GLU A 289 -7.12 8.68 -4.09
N ALA A 290 -7.23 9.87 -3.50
CA ALA A 290 -6.96 10.11 -2.08
C ALA A 290 -7.83 9.23 -1.17
N ALA A 291 -9.13 9.17 -1.44
CA ALA A 291 -10.06 8.34 -0.69
C ALA A 291 -9.79 6.85 -0.88
N GLY A 292 -9.41 6.43 -2.09
CA GLY A 292 -9.02 5.05 -2.39
C GLY A 292 -7.80 4.60 -1.58
N ARG A 293 -6.78 5.46 -1.48
CA ARG A 293 -5.60 5.21 -0.63
C ARG A 293 -5.96 5.11 0.84
N ALA A 294 -6.79 6.01 1.33
CA ALA A 294 -7.20 6.07 2.73
C ALA A 294 -8.01 4.85 3.21
N ILE A 295 -8.87 4.28 2.35
CA ILE A 295 -9.70 3.10 2.70
C ILE A 295 -9.03 1.77 2.42
N ALA A 296 -7.87 1.76 1.76
CA ALA A 296 -7.13 0.54 1.42
C ALA A 296 -6.40 -0.09 2.62
N PHE A 297 -6.38 0.58 3.79
CA PHE A 297 -5.66 0.13 5.00
C PHE A 297 -4.22 -0.29 4.68
N SER A 298 -3.48 0.64 4.06
CA SER A 298 -2.13 0.38 3.54
C SER A 298 -1.19 1.51 3.98
N ARG A 299 0.10 1.36 3.69
CA ARG A 299 1.07 2.45 3.88
C ARG A 299 0.86 3.66 2.97
N ASN A 300 -0.08 3.58 2.02
CA ASN A 300 -0.46 4.69 1.15
C ASN A 300 -1.51 5.59 1.78
N GLY A 301 -2.20 5.17 2.85
CA GLY A 301 -3.20 5.99 3.51
C GLY A 301 -4.08 5.21 4.47
N ASN A 302 -4.65 5.94 5.43
CA ASN A 302 -5.50 5.40 6.47
C ASN A 302 -6.58 6.41 6.89
N VAL A 303 -7.77 5.92 7.22
CA VAL A 303 -8.74 6.69 8.01
C VAL A 303 -8.24 6.77 9.45
N VAL A 304 -8.02 7.99 9.94
CA VAL A 304 -7.30 8.25 11.19
C VAL A 304 -8.15 8.86 12.30
N ILE A 305 -9.35 9.38 12.05
CA ILE A 305 -10.34 9.76 13.07
C ILE A 305 -11.74 9.45 12.51
N SER A 306 -12.62 8.87 13.33
CA SER A 306 -14.04 8.66 12.99
C SER A 306 -14.93 9.21 14.09
N ASP A 307 -15.17 10.52 14.02
CA ASP A 307 -15.83 11.32 15.04
C ASP A 307 -17.26 10.86 15.44
N PRO A 308 -18.07 10.21 14.57
CA PRO A 308 -19.37 9.68 15.02
C PRO A 308 -19.27 8.61 16.12
N TRP A 309 -18.10 7.98 16.32
CA TRP A 309 -17.90 6.84 17.22
C TRP A 309 -16.67 6.95 18.11
N GLU A 310 -15.77 7.90 17.84
CA GLU A 310 -14.50 8.13 18.53
C GLU A 310 -14.52 9.51 19.19
N GLY A 311 -14.38 9.53 20.52
CA GLY A 311 -14.32 10.77 21.28
C GLY A 311 -12.92 11.34 21.36
N ALA A 312 -12.81 12.66 21.51
CA ALA A 312 -11.55 13.34 21.74
C ALA A 312 -11.07 13.21 23.20
N ARG A 313 -9.75 13.36 23.40
CA ARG A 313 -9.10 13.24 24.71
C ARG A 313 -9.62 14.24 25.73
N PHE A 314 -9.81 15.50 25.37
CA PHE A 314 -10.26 16.54 26.28
C PHE A 314 -11.76 16.75 26.16
N ASN A 315 -12.45 16.79 27.29
CA ASN A 315 -13.89 16.99 27.36
C ASN A 315 -14.20 18.25 28.18
N GLY A 316 -15.02 19.13 27.63
CA GLY A 316 -15.38 20.39 28.27
C GLY A 316 -15.69 21.47 27.26
N ASN A 317 -16.18 22.60 27.76
CA ASN A 317 -16.53 23.73 26.92
C ASN A 317 -15.31 24.65 26.76
N MET A 318 -14.79 24.77 25.53
CA MET A 318 -13.64 25.62 25.22
C MET A 318 -14.08 27.04 24.88
N TRP A 319 -15.16 27.22 24.11
CA TRP A 319 -15.92 28.46 23.94
C TRP A 319 -17.08 28.19 22.96
N GLY A 320 -18.19 27.62 23.43
CA GLY A 320 -19.31 27.22 22.55
C GLY A 320 -20.09 26.03 23.12
N ASP A 321 -20.49 25.10 22.26
CA ASP A 321 -20.98 23.79 22.68
C ASP A 321 -19.81 22.78 22.65
N ASN A 322 -19.94 21.66 23.36
CA ASN A 322 -18.95 20.59 23.39
C ASN A 322 -19.57 19.38 22.71
N HIS A 323 -19.06 19.05 21.52
CA HIS A 323 -19.62 18.00 20.67
C HIS A 323 -18.93 16.65 20.84
N ASN A 324 -17.82 16.64 21.59
CA ASN A 324 -17.08 15.44 21.94
C ASN A 324 -18.00 14.30 22.38
N SER A 325 -18.12 13.31 21.50
CA SER A 325 -19.01 12.17 21.67
C SER A 325 -18.26 10.86 21.36
N GLY A 326 -18.64 9.77 22.02
CA GLY A 326 -17.94 8.49 21.85
C GLY A 326 -16.75 8.31 22.79
N ARG A 327 -16.00 7.23 22.59
CA ARG A 327 -14.90 6.84 23.48
C ARG A 327 -13.57 7.30 22.90
N TYR A 328 -12.72 7.93 23.72
CA TYR A 328 -11.34 8.17 23.35
C TYR A 328 -10.58 6.85 23.15
N LEU A 329 -10.05 6.65 21.94
CA LEU A 329 -9.40 5.39 21.52
C LEU A 329 -7.90 5.33 21.80
N GLY A 330 -7.32 6.40 22.36
CA GLY A 330 -5.88 6.48 22.55
C GLY A 330 -5.16 7.03 21.32
N ILE A 331 -3.84 7.15 21.43
CA ILE A 331 -2.98 7.53 20.31
C ILE A 331 -3.00 6.38 19.29
N LYS A 332 -3.26 6.69 18.03
CA LYS A 332 -3.30 5.71 16.94
C LYS A 332 -2.06 5.84 16.08
N ASN A 333 -1.42 4.72 15.79
CA ASN A 333 -0.18 4.67 15.02
C ASN A 333 -0.44 4.03 13.66
N PHE A 334 -0.07 4.74 12.60
CA PHE A 334 -0.26 4.32 11.22
C PHE A 334 1.10 4.10 10.56
N PRO A 335 1.35 2.92 9.98
CA PRO A 335 2.52 2.71 9.15
C PRO A 335 2.35 3.49 7.85
N MET A 336 3.37 4.25 7.48
CA MET A 336 3.49 5.05 6.27
C MET A 336 4.88 4.83 5.67
N LEU A 337 5.09 5.26 4.44
CA LEU A 337 6.41 5.11 3.81
C LEU A 337 7.40 6.14 4.37
N PRO A 338 8.61 5.74 4.80
CA PRO A 338 9.63 6.68 5.24
C PRO A 338 9.94 7.73 4.18
N GLY A 339 9.95 9.01 4.57
CA GLY A 339 10.19 10.13 3.65
C GLY A 339 9.03 10.47 2.70
N ALA A 340 7.89 9.77 2.79
CA ALA A 340 6.72 10.08 1.97
C ALA A 340 6.16 11.47 2.30
N GLU A 341 5.55 12.09 1.29
CA GLU A 341 4.82 13.34 1.41
C GLU A 341 3.33 13.00 1.51
N LEU A 342 2.70 13.37 2.62
CA LEU A 342 1.31 13.07 2.91
C LEU A 342 0.44 14.33 2.89
N ALA A 343 -0.83 14.16 2.56
CA ALA A 343 -1.86 15.14 2.80
C ALA A 343 -2.94 14.57 3.75
N ILE A 344 -3.68 15.47 4.39
CA ILE A 344 -4.82 15.14 5.24
C ILE A 344 -6.09 15.47 4.48
N MET A 345 -7.08 14.59 4.58
CA MET A 345 -8.45 14.79 4.12
C MET A 345 -9.37 14.83 5.33
N LEU A 346 -10.25 15.83 5.39
CA LEU A 346 -11.35 15.89 6.35
C LEU A 346 -12.68 15.81 5.58
N VAL A 347 -13.50 14.81 5.88
CA VAL A 347 -14.83 14.63 5.31
C VAL A 347 -15.88 15.04 6.35
N PRO A 348 -16.38 16.29 6.32
CA PRO A 348 -17.42 16.73 7.24
C PRO A 348 -18.73 15.95 7.00
N HIS A 349 -19.47 15.58 8.05
CA HIS A 349 -20.79 14.93 7.95
C HIS A 349 -20.91 13.70 7.02
N GLY A 350 -19.82 12.95 6.87
CA GLY A 350 -19.74 11.79 5.99
C GLY A 350 -18.51 10.93 6.27
N THR A 351 -18.37 9.87 5.47
CA THR A 351 -17.23 8.94 5.54
C THR A 351 -16.31 9.11 4.35
N VAL A 352 -15.07 8.65 4.48
CA VAL A 352 -14.14 8.57 3.35
C VAL A 352 -14.68 7.65 2.25
N MET A 353 -15.44 6.62 2.61
CA MET A 353 -16.12 5.76 1.66
C MET A 353 -17.20 6.51 0.85
N ASP A 354 -17.90 7.49 1.45
CA ASP A 354 -18.89 8.31 0.75
C ASP A 354 -18.24 9.13 -0.38
N VAL A 355 -17.09 9.76 -0.09
CA VAL A 355 -16.38 10.57 -1.08
C VAL A 355 -15.64 9.72 -2.12
N PHE A 356 -15.21 8.50 -1.78
CA PHE A 356 -14.70 7.54 -2.76
C PHE A 356 -15.78 7.12 -3.77
N ASN A 357 -16.97 6.79 -3.28
CA ASN A 357 -18.11 6.39 -4.11
C ASN A 357 -18.64 7.56 -4.95
N ASN A 358 -18.64 8.77 -4.39
CA ASN A 358 -19.08 9.98 -5.05
C ASN A 358 -18.06 11.13 -4.90
N PRO A 359 -17.04 11.22 -5.76
CA PRO A 359 -16.01 12.25 -5.65
C PRO A 359 -16.48 13.66 -6.06
N ASN A 360 -17.70 13.80 -6.58
CA ASN A 360 -18.32 15.10 -6.90
C ASN A 360 -19.20 15.62 -5.76
N ILE A 361 -19.11 15.02 -4.57
CA ILE A 361 -19.94 15.41 -3.42
C ILE A 361 -19.68 16.87 -3.03
N ASP A 362 -20.76 17.62 -2.79
CA ASP A 362 -20.75 19.05 -2.48
C ASP A 362 -21.44 19.36 -1.14
N GLY A 363 -21.60 20.66 -0.85
CA GLY A 363 -22.25 21.12 0.38
C GLY A 363 -21.49 20.76 1.64
N SER A 364 -22.22 20.37 2.69
CA SER A 364 -21.68 20.06 4.02
C SER A 364 -20.92 18.73 4.10
N ARG A 365 -20.78 18.01 2.98
CA ARG A 365 -20.02 16.75 2.86
C ARG A 365 -18.82 16.85 1.93
N ARG A 366 -18.54 18.05 1.42
CA ARG A 366 -17.40 18.29 0.55
C ARG A 366 -16.11 18.02 1.33
N PRO A 367 -15.20 17.15 0.86
CA PRO A 367 -13.94 16.91 1.54
C PRO A 367 -13.05 18.15 1.48
N PHE A 368 -12.41 18.46 2.60
CA PHE A 368 -11.33 19.42 2.66
C PHE A 368 -9.98 18.72 2.66
N PHE A 369 -8.95 19.40 2.15
CA PHE A 369 -7.59 18.87 2.07
C PHE A 369 -6.58 19.85 2.65
N SER A 370 -5.59 19.35 3.38
CA SER A 370 -4.53 20.17 3.99
C SER A 370 -3.75 20.99 2.98
N VAL A 371 -3.66 20.50 1.73
CA VAL A 371 -2.90 21.11 0.61
C VAL A 371 -3.67 22.15 -0.20
N LEU A 372 -4.96 22.39 0.09
CA LEU A 372 -5.82 23.21 -0.77
C LEU A 372 -5.98 24.67 -0.35
N SER A 373 -5.95 24.97 0.94
CA SER A 373 -6.25 26.31 1.43
C SER A 373 -5.46 26.61 2.69
N ALA A 374 -4.47 27.51 2.55
CA ALA A 374 -3.66 27.95 3.68
C ALA A 374 -4.55 28.58 4.75
N GLY A 375 -4.45 28.07 5.97
CA GLY A 375 -5.26 28.49 7.10
C GLY A 375 -6.58 27.73 7.26
N GLN A 376 -6.94 26.79 6.39
CA GLN A 376 -8.04 25.85 6.69
C GLN A 376 -7.61 24.84 7.78
N ILE A 377 -6.33 24.47 7.74
CA ILE A 377 -5.59 23.78 8.80
C ILE A 377 -4.48 24.70 9.31
N VAL A 378 -4.26 24.73 10.62
CA VAL A 378 -3.29 25.61 11.29
C VAL A 378 -2.43 24.86 12.30
N ASP A 379 -1.23 25.37 12.54
CA ASP A 379 -0.38 24.95 13.66
C ASP A 379 -0.78 25.73 14.93
N VAL A 380 -1.28 25.01 15.92
CA VAL A 380 -1.82 25.56 17.17
C VAL A 380 -0.71 26.12 18.06
N THR A 381 0.43 25.42 18.14
CA THR A 381 1.53 25.71 19.06
C THR A 381 2.69 26.45 18.39
N GLY A 382 2.85 26.29 17.07
CA GLY A 382 4.01 26.71 16.31
C GLY A 382 5.17 25.72 16.36
N GLU A 383 4.97 24.55 16.96
CA GLU A 383 5.99 23.50 17.13
C GLU A 383 5.92 22.42 16.04
N GLY A 384 4.95 22.53 15.12
CA GLY A 384 4.81 21.61 13.98
C GLY A 384 4.29 20.22 14.34
N ASN A 385 3.58 20.07 15.46
CA ASN A 385 3.05 18.78 15.92
C ASN A 385 1.55 18.80 16.29
N THR A 386 0.96 19.97 16.54
CA THR A 386 -0.41 20.09 17.05
C THR A 386 -1.20 20.99 16.14
N PHE A 387 -2.31 20.49 15.63
CA PHE A 387 -3.04 21.10 14.53
C PHE A 387 -4.50 21.26 14.86
N ALA A 388 -5.10 22.27 14.25
CA ALA A 388 -6.53 22.50 14.29
C ALA A 388 -7.06 22.75 12.88
N TRP A 389 -8.31 22.41 12.67
CA TRP A 389 -9.03 22.59 11.42
C TRP A 389 -10.26 23.44 11.65
N GLU A 390 -10.58 24.26 10.65
CA GLU A 390 -11.91 24.86 10.52
C GLU A 390 -12.83 23.87 9.80
N ASP A 391 -14.06 23.71 10.29
CA ASP A 391 -15.07 22.81 9.72
C ASP A 391 -15.86 23.44 8.55
N LEU A 392 -15.72 24.75 8.36
CA LEU A 392 -16.32 25.51 7.27
C LEU A 392 -15.27 26.11 6.33
N PRO A 393 -15.58 26.29 5.04
CA PRO A 393 -14.67 26.97 4.12
C PRO A 393 -14.37 28.41 4.60
N LEU A 394 -13.10 28.82 4.55
CA LEU A 394 -12.67 30.17 4.98
C LEU A 394 -13.39 31.35 4.26
N ASN A 395 -13.96 31.10 3.08
CA ASN A 395 -14.74 32.06 2.28
C ASN A 395 -16.27 31.86 2.39
N GLY A 396 -16.71 30.87 3.16
CA GLY A 396 -18.10 30.41 3.25
C GLY A 396 -18.80 30.73 4.58
N GLY A 397 -18.19 31.54 5.44
CA GLY A 397 -18.77 31.95 6.74
C GLY A 397 -18.14 31.30 7.97
N SER A 398 -16.95 30.69 7.85
CA SER A 398 -16.17 30.22 9.01
C SER A 398 -15.94 31.37 10.01
N ASP A 399 -16.11 31.06 11.29
CA ASP A 399 -15.93 31.98 12.42
C ASP A 399 -14.46 32.07 12.88
N ARG A 400 -13.58 31.21 12.36
CA ARG A 400 -12.12 31.26 12.52
C ARG A 400 -11.68 31.13 13.96
N ASP A 401 -12.36 30.26 14.71
CA ASP A 401 -12.01 29.98 16.09
C ASP A 401 -11.13 28.72 16.24
N TYR A 402 -11.04 27.86 15.23
CA TYR A 402 -10.21 26.66 15.16
C TYR A 402 -10.41 25.70 16.34
N ASN A 403 -11.61 25.65 16.91
CA ASN A 403 -11.92 24.72 18.00
C ASN A 403 -12.62 23.44 17.51
N ASP A 404 -12.91 23.33 16.22
CA ASP A 404 -13.76 22.28 15.67
C ASP A 404 -13.16 20.89 15.85
N ILE A 405 -11.93 20.70 15.37
CA ILE A 405 -11.18 19.46 15.51
C ILE A 405 -9.71 19.79 15.78
N ILE A 406 -9.22 19.40 16.95
CA ILE A 406 -7.84 19.58 17.38
C ILE A 406 -7.18 18.22 17.52
N PHE A 407 -6.02 18.03 16.91
CA PHE A 407 -5.29 16.77 16.97
C PHE A 407 -3.78 16.98 16.98
N GLN A 408 -3.05 15.97 17.44
CA GLN A 408 -1.59 15.92 17.37
C GLN A 408 -1.15 14.94 16.28
N ILE A 409 -0.15 15.31 15.47
CA ILE A 409 0.58 14.38 14.62
C ILE A 409 2.04 14.29 15.09
N LYS A 410 2.54 13.07 15.27
CA LYS A 410 3.96 12.79 15.48
C LYS A 410 4.50 11.89 14.38
N GLY A 411 5.82 11.95 14.17
CA GLY A 411 6.50 11.15 13.14
C GLY A 411 6.41 11.70 11.72
N ALA A 412 5.81 12.89 11.55
CA ALA A 412 5.88 13.67 10.31
C ALA A 412 6.12 15.15 10.63
N THR A 413 6.75 15.88 9.71
CA THR A 413 6.98 17.33 9.80
C THR A 413 6.17 18.05 8.73
N VAL A 414 5.69 19.26 9.01
CA VAL A 414 4.83 20.02 8.09
C VAL A 414 5.12 21.51 8.22
N ASN A 415 4.88 22.25 7.14
CA ASN A 415 4.82 23.70 7.17
C ASN A 415 3.35 24.14 7.16
N LEU A 416 2.91 24.90 8.16
CA LEU A 416 1.54 25.44 8.25
C LEU A 416 1.52 26.85 8.84
N PRO A 417 0.53 27.68 8.49
CA PRO A 417 0.30 28.95 9.17
C PRO A 417 0.08 28.74 10.67
N GLN A 418 0.65 29.62 11.50
CA GLN A 418 0.45 29.56 12.95
C GLN A 418 -0.92 30.16 13.31
N MET A 419 -1.67 29.44 14.14
CA MET A 419 -3.03 29.82 14.54
C MET A 419 -3.09 31.22 15.17
N LYS A 420 -2.05 31.64 15.90
CA LYS A 420 -1.97 33.00 16.50
C LYS A 420 -2.15 34.14 15.50
N ASP A 421 -1.83 33.92 14.23
CA ASP A 421 -1.87 34.95 13.21
C ASP A 421 -3.22 34.97 12.47
N LEU A 422 -4.10 33.99 12.74
CA LEU A 422 -5.35 33.76 12.00
C LEU A 422 -6.61 33.69 12.87
N ILE A 423 -6.48 33.28 14.14
CA ILE A 423 -7.60 33.08 15.06
C ILE A 423 -8.30 34.41 15.39
N GLN A 424 -9.62 34.43 15.34
CA GLN A 424 -10.41 35.60 15.71
C GLN A 424 -10.67 35.66 17.22
N ILE A 425 -10.98 34.52 17.82
CA ILE A 425 -11.33 34.42 19.25
C ILE A 425 -10.42 33.39 19.91
N ASP A 426 -9.41 33.90 20.61
CA ASP A 426 -8.29 33.11 21.09
C ASP A 426 -8.62 32.35 22.38
N TRP A 427 -9.12 31.12 22.22
CA TRP A 427 -9.45 30.22 23.33
C TRP A 427 -8.24 29.65 24.05
N ARG A 428 -7.01 29.80 23.52
CA ARG A 428 -5.78 29.26 24.13
C ARG A 428 -5.51 29.78 25.54
N ASN A 429 -6.06 30.95 25.86
CA ASN A 429 -5.93 31.57 27.17
C ASN A 429 -7.02 31.13 28.17
N LEU A 430 -7.96 30.29 27.75
CA LEU A 430 -9.00 29.74 28.61
C LEU A 430 -8.47 28.50 29.37
N PRO A 431 -9.10 28.09 30.48
CA PRO A 431 -8.62 26.96 31.28
C PRO A 431 -8.40 25.69 30.47
N LEU A 432 -9.39 25.25 29.69
CA LEU A 432 -9.28 24.04 28.86
C LEU A 432 -8.27 24.21 27.72
N GLY A 433 -8.22 25.39 27.09
CA GLY A 433 -7.21 25.72 26.07
C GLY A 433 -5.78 25.60 26.60
N ARG A 434 -5.52 26.05 27.84
CA ARG A 434 -4.22 25.87 28.50
C ARG A 434 -3.91 24.41 28.78
N GLU A 435 -4.89 23.61 29.21
CA GLU A 435 -4.69 22.17 29.45
C GLU A 435 -4.29 21.43 28.15
N ILE A 436 -4.96 21.72 27.04
CA ILE A 436 -4.59 21.15 25.72
C ILE A 436 -3.17 21.56 25.34
N LEU A 437 -2.81 22.83 25.49
CA LEU A 437 -1.48 23.33 25.16
C LEU A 437 -0.38 22.74 26.06
N ASP A 438 -0.66 22.57 27.35
CA ASP A 438 0.28 21.96 28.29
C ASP A 438 0.52 20.48 27.94
N TYR A 439 -0.54 19.75 27.57
CA TYR A 439 -0.41 18.38 27.07
C TYR A 439 0.33 18.32 25.74
N ALA A 440 -0.02 19.17 24.78
CA ALA A 440 0.62 19.22 23.47
C ALA A 440 2.14 19.41 23.57
N ARG A 441 2.61 20.22 24.53
CA ARG A 441 4.04 20.50 24.75
C ARG A 441 4.73 19.50 25.66
N ASN A 442 4.08 19.09 26.74
CA ASN A 442 4.74 18.43 27.87
C ASN A 442 4.23 17.00 28.14
N GLY A 443 3.23 16.51 27.39
CA GLY A 443 2.62 15.19 27.57
C GLY A 443 1.93 14.98 28.93
N SER A 444 1.70 16.04 29.70
CA SER A 444 1.16 16.00 31.07
C SER A 444 -0.29 16.48 31.11
N VAL A 445 -1.14 15.88 31.96
CA VAL A 445 -2.58 16.18 32.01
C VAL A 445 -3.06 16.45 33.44
N THR A 446 -3.89 17.48 33.62
CA THR A 446 -4.66 17.77 34.85
C THR A 446 -6.09 17.22 34.80
N ASN A 447 -6.59 16.88 33.61
CA ASN A 447 -7.95 16.41 33.37
C ASN A 447 -7.91 15.12 32.50
N PRO A 448 -8.21 13.93 33.05
CA PRO A 448 -8.07 12.66 32.33
C PRO A 448 -9.13 12.50 31.22
N PRO A 449 -8.91 11.60 30.24
CA PRO A 449 -9.83 11.40 29.12
C PRO A 449 -11.26 11.08 29.57
N PRO A 450 -12.31 11.51 28.84
CA PRO A 450 -13.70 11.22 29.19
C PRO A 450 -13.92 9.70 29.29
N ILE A 451 -14.20 9.22 30.51
CA ILE A 451 -14.45 7.81 30.80
C ILE A 451 -15.95 7.53 30.61
N PHE A 452 -16.34 7.05 29.44
CA PHE A 452 -17.65 6.44 29.26
C PHE A 452 -17.59 4.96 29.65
N GLY A 453 -18.10 4.63 30.85
CA GLY A 453 -18.55 3.29 31.24
C GLY A 453 -17.51 2.15 31.20
N ASN A 454 -16.99 1.81 32.38
CA ASN A 454 -16.09 0.71 32.73
C ASN A 454 -14.66 0.81 32.18
N SER A 455 -13.74 1.07 33.09
CA SER A 455 -12.28 1.00 32.96
C SER A 455 -11.84 -0.24 32.19
N ARG A 456 -11.67 -0.12 30.86
CA ARG A 456 -11.02 -1.13 30.04
C ARG A 456 -9.63 -0.64 29.70
N ARG A 457 -8.65 -1.50 30.00
CA ARG A 457 -7.23 -1.43 29.62
C ARG A 457 -7.07 -0.81 28.23
N LEU A 458 -6.03 -0.02 27.99
CA LEU A 458 -5.69 0.47 26.65
C LEU A 458 -5.50 -0.77 25.74
N ILE A 459 -6.31 -0.91 24.69
CA ILE A 459 -6.33 -2.08 23.80
C ILE A 459 -5.94 -1.62 22.39
N ARG A 460 -4.97 -2.29 21.79
CA ARG A 460 -4.69 -2.24 20.36
C ARG A 460 -5.55 -3.28 19.63
N GLY A 461 -6.47 -2.82 18.79
CA GLY A 461 -7.25 -3.70 17.91
C GLY A 461 -6.47 -4.02 16.64
N VAL A 462 -6.19 -5.30 16.40
CA VAL A 462 -5.62 -5.84 15.18
C VAL A 462 -6.73 -6.51 14.39
N ASN A 463 -7.06 -5.98 13.22
CA ASN A 463 -7.97 -6.61 12.27
C ASN A 463 -7.17 -7.00 11.04
N GLY A 464 -7.45 -8.18 10.48
CA GLY A 464 -6.73 -8.63 9.30
C GLY A 464 -7.31 -9.91 8.71
N TRP A 465 -6.57 -10.49 7.77
CA TRP A 465 -6.93 -11.73 7.10
C TRP A 465 -5.83 -12.78 7.23
N TYR A 466 -6.23 -14.01 7.51
CA TYR A 466 -5.36 -15.18 7.43
C TYR A 466 -5.46 -15.76 6.01
N ILE A 467 -4.40 -15.56 5.22
CA ILE A 467 -4.40 -15.83 3.77
C ILE A 467 -3.23 -16.73 3.37
N ASP A 468 -3.61 -17.78 2.68
CA ASP A 468 -2.78 -18.62 1.84
C ASP A 468 -3.60 -19.03 0.59
N GLY A 469 -4.77 -19.62 0.83
CA GLY A 469 -6.08 -19.10 0.37
C GLY A 469 -6.83 -18.53 1.58
N TYR A 470 -8.05 -18.00 1.46
CA TYR A 470 -8.77 -17.58 2.68
C TYR A 470 -8.91 -18.77 3.64
N ILE A 471 -8.29 -18.67 4.83
CA ILE A 471 -8.24 -19.78 5.81
C ILE A 471 -9.40 -19.65 6.80
N ALA A 472 -10.36 -20.55 6.72
CA ALA A 472 -11.51 -20.56 7.61
C ALA A 472 -11.24 -21.35 8.90
N GLY A 473 -11.58 -20.77 10.06
CA GLY A 473 -11.53 -21.45 11.35
C GLY A 473 -10.12 -21.65 11.92
N GLY A 474 -9.13 -20.92 11.42
CA GLY A 474 -7.76 -20.93 11.95
C GLY A 474 -7.66 -20.13 13.24
N GLN A 475 -6.82 -20.56 14.16
CA GLN A 475 -6.54 -19.84 15.39
C GLN A 475 -5.53 -18.73 15.11
N VAL A 476 -5.82 -17.50 15.51
CA VAL A 476 -4.91 -16.34 15.40
C VAL A 476 -4.67 -15.77 16.79
N PHE A 477 -3.43 -15.57 17.19
CA PHE A 477 -3.08 -15.07 18.52
C PHE A 477 -1.83 -14.19 18.50
N PHE A 478 -1.68 -13.37 19.53
CA PHE A 478 -0.45 -12.63 19.78
C PHE A 478 0.49 -13.47 20.62
N ASP A 479 1.66 -13.78 20.08
CA ASP A 479 2.71 -14.57 20.71
C ASP A 479 3.80 -13.63 21.25
N GLY A 480 3.69 -13.32 22.54
CA GLY A 480 4.56 -12.35 23.20
C GLY A 480 5.94 -12.93 23.53
N ASN A 481 6.02 -14.24 23.74
CA ASN A 481 7.29 -14.92 24.04
C ASN A 481 7.93 -15.61 22.83
N LYS A 482 7.29 -15.51 21.65
CA LYS A 482 7.74 -16.03 20.35
C LYS A 482 7.91 -17.55 20.33
N ASN A 483 7.19 -18.29 21.19
CA ASN A 483 7.30 -19.74 21.32
C ASN A 483 6.39 -20.51 20.34
N GLY A 484 5.50 -19.82 19.62
CA GLY A 484 4.56 -20.36 18.65
C GLY A 484 3.35 -21.08 19.26
N ILE A 485 3.14 -20.98 20.56
CA ILE A 485 2.11 -21.67 21.34
C ILE A 485 1.33 -20.62 22.10
N ARG A 486 0.00 -20.61 21.93
CA ARG A 486 -0.85 -19.68 22.66
C ARG A 486 -0.86 -20.00 24.15
N ASP A 487 -0.29 -19.09 24.94
CA ASP A 487 -0.34 -19.16 26.39
C ASP A 487 -1.66 -18.59 26.96
N GLY A 488 -1.99 -18.94 28.20
CA GLY A 488 -3.27 -18.56 28.82
C GLY A 488 -3.48 -17.05 28.98
N ASN A 489 -2.39 -16.28 29.02
CA ASN A 489 -2.38 -14.81 29.08
C ASN A 489 -2.36 -14.15 27.69
N GLU A 490 -2.09 -14.89 26.63
CA GLU A 490 -1.99 -14.35 25.28
C GLU A 490 -3.36 -14.19 24.62
N PRO A 491 -3.70 -12.99 24.10
CA PRO A 491 -4.98 -12.79 23.45
C PRO A 491 -5.03 -13.60 22.15
N GLY A 492 -6.19 -14.18 21.84
CA GLY A 492 -6.40 -14.96 20.63
C GLY A 492 -7.83 -14.89 20.12
N THR A 493 -8.01 -15.24 18.86
CA THR A 493 -9.26 -15.21 18.10
C THR A 493 -9.27 -16.34 17.07
N ILE A 494 -10.35 -16.45 16.30
CA ILE A 494 -10.51 -17.45 15.23
C ILE A 494 -10.88 -16.72 13.95
N SER A 495 -10.24 -17.08 12.83
CA SER A 495 -10.58 -16.56 11.52
C SER A 495 -11.97 -17.03 11.07
N ASP A 496 -12.74 -16.12 10.49
CA ASP A 496 -14.07 -16.43 9.98
C ASP A 496 -14.01 -17.19 8.64
N ARG A 497 -15.17 -17.42 8.02
CA ARG A 497 -15.26 -18.17 6.75
C ARG A 497 -14.53 -17.52 5.56
N ASN A 498 -14.15 -16.25 5.68
CA ASN A 498 -13.42 -15.47 4.68
C ASN A 498 -11.98 -15.21 5.15
N GLY A 499 -11.49 -15.92 6.16
CA GLY A 499 -10.16 -15.70 6.72
C GLY A 499 -10.03 -14.44 7.56
N ALA A 500 -11.08 -13.62 7.71
CA ALA A 500 -11.00 -12.37 8.47
C ALA A 500 -10.96 -12.66 9.97
N PHE A 501 -10.14 -11.92 10.70
CA PHE A 501 -10.04 -12.01 12.15
C PHE A 501 -9.97 -10.63 12.81
N LYS A 502 -10.34 -10.62 14.09
CA LYS A 502 -10.21 -9.45 14.97
C LYS A 502 -9.61 -9.88 16.30
N LEU A 503 -8.53 -9.23 16.68
CA LEU A 503 -7.73 -9.53 17.87
C LEU A 503 -7.46 -8.25 18.66
N ASP A 504 -7.75 -8.27 19.95
CA ASP A 504 -7.57 -7.14 20.85
C ASP A 504 -6.37 -7.41 21.78
N ILE A 505 -5.29 -6.62 21.68
CA ILE A 505 -4.05 -6.77 22.45
C ILE A 505 -3.95 -5.65 23.49
N SER A 506 -3.72 -5.99 24.76
CA SER A 506 -3.65 -5.02 25.84
C SER A 506 -2.27 -4.36 25.89
N LEU A 507 -2.20 -3.03 25.70
CA LEU A 507 -0.97 -2.25 25.85
C LEU A 507 -0.43 -2.38 27.28
N ALA A 508 -1.29 -2.31 28.29
CA ALA A 508 -0.88 -2.40 29.69
C ALA A 508 -0.25 -3.74 30.08
N ASP A 509 -0.54 -4.82 29.35
CA ASP A 509 -0.01 -6.15 29.67
C ASP A 509 1.19 -6.53 28.79
N PHE A 510 1.33 -5.93 27.61
CA PHE A 510 2.29 -6.38 26.60
C PHE A 510 3.25 -5.30 26.10
N ASP A 511 3.02 -4.01 26.30
CA ASP A 511 4.03 -2.97 26.01
C ASP A 511 5.14 -3.06 27.07
N THR A 512 6.21 -3.77 26.73
CA THR A 512 7.32 -4.03 27.67
C THR A 512 8.35 -2.90 27.70
N ASN A 513 8.38 -2.06 26.65
CA ASN A 513 9.40 -1.05 26.47
C ASN A 513 8.90 0.37 26.83
N GLY A 514 7.58 0.54 27.03
CA GLY A 514 6.94 1.77 27.49
C GLY A 514 6.84 2.85 26.43
N ASN A 515 6.91 2.49 25.14
CA ASN A 515 6.74 3.40 24.01
C ASN A 515 5.25 3.65 23.66
N GLU A 516 4.32 3.06 24.41
CA GLU A 516 2.87 3.09 24.18
C GLU A 516 2.47 2.39 22.86
N GLU A 517 3.29 1.47 22.37
CA GLU A 517 3.07 0.69 21.16
C GLU A 517 3.20 -0.82 21.44
N ILE A 518 2.53 -1.63 20.62
CA ILE A 518 2.86 -3.06 20.49
C ILE A 518 3.56 -3.22 19.16
N ASP A 519 4.85 -3.56 19.19
CA ASP A 519 5.75 -3.71 18.06
C ASP A 519 6.49 -5.06 18.11
N ALA A 520 7.47 -5.22 17.22
CA ALA A 520 8.21 -6.48 17.07
C ALA A 520 9.09 -6.84 18.28
N ALA A 521 9.39 -5.89 19.16
CA ALA A 521 10.06 -6.13 20.42
C ALA A 521 9.14 -6.87 21.41
N GLU A 522 7.84 -6.60 21.37
CA GLU A 522 6.86 -7.21 22.28
C GLU A 522 6.38 -8.59 21.83
N GLY A 523 6.38 -8.89 20.53
CA GLY A 523 5.92 -10.20 20.03
C GLY A 523 5.52 -10.19 18.56
N ASN A 524 4.91 -11.29 18.11
CA ASN A 524 4.44 -11.48 16.74
C ASN A 524 2.98 -11.95 16.72
N LEU A 525 2.29 -11.81 15.59
CA LEU A 525 1.06 -12.55 15.35
C LEU A 525 1.41 -13.97 14.89
N VAL A 526 0.67 -14.95 15.38
CA VAL A 526 0.77 -16.35 14.96
C VAL A 526 -0.61 -16.83 14.53
N ALA A 527 -0.68 -17.46 13.37
CA ALA A 527 -1.88 -18.13 12.87
C ALA A 527 -1.60 -19.62 12.64
N VAL A 528 -2.49 -20.50 13.10
CA VAL A 528 -2.31 -21.96 12.98
C VAL A 528 -3.65 -22.67 12.79
N GLY A 529 -3.64 -23.73 11.99
CA GLY A 529 -4.82 -24.54 11.70
C GLY A 529 -5.82 -23.83 10.78
N GLY A 530 -7.04 -24.37 10.73
CA GLY A 530 -8.09 -23.94 9.82
C GLY A 530 -8.06 -24.70 8.49
N THR A 531 -8.95 -24.33 7.59
CA THR A 531 -9.08 -24.95 6.26
C THR A 531 -8.99 -23.89 5.19
N ASP A 532 -8.09 -24.09 4.24
CA ASP A 532 -8.04 -23.28 3.03
C ASP A 532 -9.33 -23.51 2.21
N THR A 533 -10.10 -22.42 2.04
CA THR A 533 -11.39 -22.45 1.35
C THR A 533 -11.27 -22.68 -0.16
N ALA A 534 -10.10 -22.46 -0.77
CA ALA A 534 -9.88 -22.66 -2.19
C ALA A 534 -9.53 -24.13 -2.49
N THR A 535 -8.59 -24.72 -1.74
CA THR A 535 -8.13 -26.10 -1.94
C THR A 535 -8.95 -27.13 -1.17
N GLY A 536 -9.49 -26.75 -0.01
CA GLY A 536 -10.12 -27.64 0.97
C GLY A 536 -9.13 -28.37 1.87
N LEU A 537 -7.85 -28.01 1.83
CA LEU A 537 -6.79 -28.63 2.63
C LEU A 537 -6.64 -27.93 4.00
N PRO A 538 -6.20 -28.64 5.04
CA PRO A 538 -5.89 -28.02 6.32
C PRO A 538 -4.63 -27.16 6.25
N GLN A 539 -4.63 -26.00 6.93
CA GLN A 539 -3.46 -25.15 7.07
C GLN A 539 -2.68 -25.52 8.36
N ASP A 540 -1.95 -26.63 8.29
CA ASP A 540 -1.25 -27.22 9.45
C ASP A 540 0.07 -26.51 9.82
N ILE A 541 0.51 -25.55 8.98
CA ILE A 541 1.76 -24.81 9.16
C ILE A 541 1.46 -23.52 9.91
N PRO A 542 2.11 -23.29 11.08
CA PRO A 542 2.03 -22.02 11.76
C PRO A 542 2.64 -20.91 10.91
N LEU A 543 1.87 -19.85 10.67
CA LEU A 543 2.33 -18.65 10.00
C LEU A 543 2.56 -17.56 11.04
N THR A 544 3.58 -16.74 10.81
CA THR A 544 3.85 -15.56 11.62
C THR A 544 3.67 -14.28 10.81
N ALA A 545 3.37 -13.19 11.51
CA ALA A 545 3.34 -11.87 10.91
C ALA A 545 3.81 -10.81 11.91
N PRO A 546 4.38 -9.70 11.42
CA PRO A 546 4.54 -8.50 12.24
C PRO A 546 3.21 -8.10 12.86
N VAL A 547 3.23 -7.55 14.07
CA VAL A 547 2.01 -7.15 14.78
C VAL A 547 1.23 -6.02 14.12
N ASP A 548 1.81 -5.31 13.17
CA ASP A 548 1.19 -4.27 12.34
C ASP A 548 0.74 -4.77 10.96
N ALA A 549 0.94 -6.04 10.63
CA ALA A 549 0.46 -6.62 9.39
C ALA A 549 -1.08 -6.74 9.37
N ALA A 550 -1.69 -6.40 8.23
CA ALA A 550 -3.12 -6.61 7.98
C ALA A 550 -3.41 -7.99 7.37
N VAL A 551 -2.39 -8.70 6.90
CA VAL A 551 -2.50 -10.10 6.45
C VAL A 551 -1.50 -10.99 7.19
N ILE A 552 -1.89 -12.23 7.47
CA ILE A 552 -1.00 -13.29 7.95
C ILE A 552 -0.83 -14.27 6.81
N THR A 553 0.37 -14.28 6.22
CA THR A 553 0.73 -15.09 5.07
C THR A 553 2.11 -15.72 5.26
N LEU A 554 2.54 -16.54 4.31
CA LEU A 554 3.92 -17.04 4.32
C LEU A 554 4.96 -15.98 4.00
N LEU A 555 4.59 -14.95 3.24
CA LEU A 555 5.49 -13.83 3.00
C LEU A 555 5.68 -13.02 4.28
N THR A 556 4.62 -12.81 5.06
CA THR A 556 4.78 -12.15 6.37
C THR A 556 5.60 -12.99 7.34
N SER A 557 5.60 -14.32 7.21
CA SER A 557 6.46 -15.19 8.02
C SER A 557 7.94 -14.99 7.70
N LEU A 558 8.28 -14.80 6.42
CA LEU A 558 9.63 -14.43 5.99
C LEU A 558 10.02 -13.04 6.50
N VAL A 559 9.11 -12.07 6.43
CA VAL A 559 9.31 -10.72 6.96
C VAL A 559 9.58 -10.78 8.46
N THR A 560 8.77 -11.51 9.22
CA THR A 560 8.97 -11.72 10.67
C THR A 560 10.31 -12.36 10.99
N ASP A 561 10.76 -13.38 10.24
CA ASP A 561 12.08 -13.99 10.44
C ASP A 561 13.23 -12.99 10.26
N LEU A 562 13.14 -12.11 9.26
CA LEU A 562 14.16 -11.06 9.05
C LEU A 562 14.11 -9.97 10.12
N ILE A 563 12.92 -9.61 10.62
CA ILE A 563 12.77 -8.69 11.76
C ILE A 563 13.38 -9.31 13.02
N ASP A 564 13.12 -10.60 13.29
CA ASP A 564 13.73 -11.33 14.40
C ASP A 564 15.27 -11.39 14.29
N LYS A 565 15.82 -11.24 13.07
CA LYS A 565 17.26 -11.11 12.79
C LYS A 565 17.78 -9.67 12.89
N GLY A 566 16.97 -8.74 13.38
CA GLY A 566 17.37 -7.36 13.71
C GLY A 566 17.11 -6.33 12.62
N MET A 567 16.34 -6.65 11.59
CA MET A 567 15.93 -5.69 10.56
C MET A 567 14.70 -4.90 11.00
N SER A 568 14.54 -3.67 10.49
CA SER A 568 13.25 -2.98 10.59
C SER A 568 12.19 -3.65 9.71
N SER A 569 10.91 -3.45 10.02
CA SER A 569 9.78 -4.01 9.24
C SER A 569 9.86 -3.66 7.75
N TYR A 570 10.17 -2.39 7.44
CA TYR A 570 10.33 -1.91 6.06
C TYR A 570 11.51 -2.55 5.33
N GLU A 571 12.68 -2.65 5.97
CA GLU A 571 13.86 -3.25 5.34
C GLU A 571 13.67 -4.75 5.11
N ALA A 572 13.07 -5.45 6.08
CA ALA A 572 12.74 -6.87 5.98
C ALA A 572 11.79 -7.12 4.80
N GLU A 573 10.71 -6.35 4.71
CA GLU A 573 9.75 -6.43 3.62
C GLU A 573 10.39 -6.16 2.26
N THR A 574 11.12 -5.06 2.13
CA THR A 574 11.81 -4.67 0.89
C THR A 574 12.77 -5.76 0.44
N LYS A 575 13.47 -6.43 1.38
CA LYS A 575 14.35 -7.56 1.05
C LYS A 575 13.58 -8.77 0.54
N VAL A 576 12.47 -9.14 1.19
CA VAL A 576 11.61 -10.25 0.74
C VAL A 576 11.08 -9.97 -0.67
N GLN A 577 10.59 -8.74 -0.91
CA GLN A 577 10.07 -8.32 -2.22
C GLN A 577 11.14 -8.39 -3.31
N ASN A 578 12.32 -7.82 -3.06
CA ASN A 578 13.42 -7.82 -4.02
C ASN A 578 13.92 -9.24 -4.32
N ALA A 579 14.00 -10.10 -3.31
CA ALA A 579 14.41 -11.48 -3.52
C ALA A 579 13.40 -12.25 -4.39
N LEU A 580 12.11 -12.03 -4.19
CA LEU A 580 11.01 -12.68 -4.92
C LEU A 580 10.60 -11.95 -6.21
N GLN A 581 11.23 -10.81 -6.52
CA GLN A 581 10.91 -9.98 -7.68
C GLN A 581 9.45 -9.49 -7.70
N ILE A 582 8.89 -9.20 -6.53
CA ILE A 582 7.59 -8.53 -6.39
C ILE A 582 7.80 -7.03 -6.68
N PRO A 583 6.90 -6.36 -7.44
CA PRO A 583 7.07 -4.94 -7.80
C PRO A 583 7.26 -4.02 -6.60
N GLU A 584 8.09 -2.99 -6.77
CA GLU A 584 8.33 -1.96 -5.75
C GLU A 584 7.03 -1.20 -5.43
N GLY A 585 6.79 -0.92 -4.15
CA GLY A 585 5.61 -0.19 -3.68
C GLY A 585 4.37 -1.05 -3.42
N VAL A 586 4.42 -2.35 -3.69
CA VAL A 586 3.45 -3.32 -3.13
C VAL A 586 3.67 -3.40 -1.62
N ASP A 587 2.62 -3.58 -0.81
CA ASP A 587 2.77 -3.82 0.64
C ASP A 587 2.40 -5.27 0.92
N ILE A 588 3.38 -6.17 1.01
CA ILE A 588 3.12 -7.62 1.20
C ILE A 588 2.72 -7.96 2.64
N THR A 589 2.75 -6.99 3.56
CA THR A 589 2.24 -7.13 4.94
C THR A 589 0.78 -6.72 5.09
N SER A 590 0.21 -6.05 4.08
CA SER A 590 -1.18 -5.58 4.09
C SER A 590 -2.00 -6.02 2.88
N LEU A 591 -1.36 -6.36 1.76
CA LEU A 591 -2.04 -6.74 0.51
C LEU A 591 -2.74 -8.09 0.66
N ASP A 592 -4.04 -8.12 0.42
CA ASP A 592 -4.78 -9.33 0.08
C ASP A 592 -4.58 -9.61 -1.43
N PRO A 593 -3.75 -10.61 -1.82
CA PRO A 593 -3.44 -10.84 -3.22
C PRO A 593 -4.64 -11.38 -4.02
N ILE A 594 -5.60 -12.04 -3.36
CA ILE A 594 -6.81 -12.57 -4.00
C ILE A 594 -7.74 -11.42 -4.37
N ALA A 595 -8.00 -10.52 -3.42
CA ALA A 595 -8.77 -9.31 -3.67
C ALA A 595 -8.07 -8.40 -4.68
N ALA A 596 -6.74 -8.29 -4.63
CA ALA A 596 -5.95 -7.50 -5.55
C ALA A 596 -6.10 -7.96 -7.00
N ILE A 597 -6.02 -9.28 -7.26
CA ILE A 597 -6.25 -9.85 -8.59
C ILE A 597 -7.68 -9.54 -9.08
N ALA A 598 -8.69 -9.74 -8.22
CA ALA A 598 -10.08 -9.48 -8.57
C ALA A 598 -10.34 -8.01 -8.95
N ASN A 599 -9.58 -7.09 -8.36
CA ASN A 599 -9.67 -5.65 -8.61
C ASN A 599 -8.63 -5.13 -9.62
N ASN A 600 -7.86 -6.01 -10.29
CA ASN A 600 -6.76 -5.63 -11.19
C ASN A 600 -5.74 -4.67 -10.55
N GLN A 601 -5.46 -4.83 -9.25
CA GLN A 601 -4.45 -4.06 -8.54
C GLN A 601 -3.04 -4.57 -8.90
N VAL A 602 -2.10 -3.63 -9.06
CA VAL A 602 -0.69 -3.91 -9.36
C VAL A 602 -0.09 -4.77 -8.25
N GLY A 603 0.68 -5.79 -8.61
CA GLY A 603 1.35 -6.68 -7.67
C GLY A 603 0.51 -7.86 -7.17
N GLY A 604 -0.82 -7.87 -7.37
CA GLY A 604 -1.68 -8.95 -6.88
C GLY A 604 -1.30 -10.33 -7.45
N VAL A 605 -1.03 -10.41 -8.76
CA VAL A 605 -0.63 -11.66 -9.43
C VAL A 605 0.76 -12.10 -8.97
N GLU A 606 1.71 -11.17 -8.93
CA GLU A 606 3.08 -11.42 -8.51
C GLU A 606 3.15 -11.90 -7.06
N THR A 607 2.43 -11.23 -6.15
CA THR A 607 2.36 -11.61 -4.74
C THR A 607 1.76 -13.01 -4.57
N LEU A 608 0.63 -13.33 -5.23
CA LEU A 608 0.03 -14.67 -5.13
C LEU A 608 0.98 -15.74 -5.69
N ARG A 609 1.56 -15.50 -6.87
CA ARG A 609 2.49 -16.44 -7.54
C ARG A 609 3.66 -16.79 -6.64
N GLU A 610 4.35 -15.79 -6.09
CA GLU A 610 5.54 -16.03 -5.26
C GLU A 610 5.18 -16.61 -3.89
N MET A 611 4.07 -16.15 -3.28
CA MET A 611 3.57 -16.72 -2.02
C MET A 611 3.27 -18.22 -2.16
N SER A 612 2.56 -18.63 -3.22
CA SER A 612 2.22 -20.04 -3.47
C SER A 612 3.46 -20.91 -3.71
N LYS A 613 4.48 -20.40 -4.41
CA LYS A 613 5.73 -21.14 -4.63
C LYS A 613 6.54 -21.33 -3.35
N VAL A 614 6.60 -20.29 -2.50
CA VAL A 614 7.20 -20.37 -1.16
C VAL A 614 6.45 -21.38 -0.29
N GLN A 615 5.11 -21.39 -0.35
CA GLN A 615 4.30 -22.35 0.36
C GLN A 615 4.55 -23.79 -0.05
N ASN A 616 4.57 -24.07 -1.36
CA ASN A 616 4.84 -25.39 -1.87
C ASN A 616 6.15 -25.93 -1.29
N PHE A 617 7.20 -25.12 -1.31
CA PHE A 617 8.49 -25.51 -0.75
C PHE A 617 8.41 -25.78 0.76
N ILE A 618 7.81 -24.89 1.55
CA ILE A 618 7.75 -25.05 3.01
C ILE A 618 6.94 -26.30 3.38
N THR A 619 5.76 -26.47 2.79
CA THR A 619 4.83 -27.58 3.10
C THR A 619 5.39 -28.93 2.69
N GLN A 620 5.98 -29.01 1.50
CA GLN A 620 6.57 -30.24 1.00
C GLN A 620 7.85 -30.60 1.77
N THR A 621 8.68 -29.60 2.11
CA THR A 621 9.87 -29.81 2.95
C THR A 621 9.48 -30.26 4.36
N MET A 622 8.45 -29.67 4.96
CA MET A 622 7.90 -30.11 6.26
C MET A 622 7.51 -31.58 6.23
N ASN A 623 6.77 -32.02 5.20
CA ASN A 623 6.31 -33.41 5.08
C ASN A 623 7.46 -34.39 4.81
N LEU A 624 8.42 -33.99 3.97
CA LEU A 624 9.66 -34.73 3.74
C LEU A 624 10.44 -34.92 5.05
N LEU A 625 10.67 -33.85 5.80
CA LEU A 625 11.39 -33.90 7.07
C LEU A 625 10.63 -34.73 8.10
N ALA A 626 9.31 -34.56 8.21
CA ALA A 626 8.47 -35.35 9.10
C ALA A 626 8.54 -36.85 8.78
N GLY A 627 8.55 -37.24 7.50
CA GLY A 627 8.73 -38.63 7.08
C GLY A 627 10.11 -39.19 7.36
N SER A 628 11.13 -38.33 7.45
CA SER A 628 12.50 -38.72 7.76
C SER A 628 12.79 -38.86 9.26
N LEU A 629 11.90 -38.42 10.14
CA LEU A 629 12.07 -38.56 11.58
C LEU A 629 11.73 -40.01 12.02
N PRO A 630 12.44 -40.57 13.02
CA PRO A 630 12.11 -41.88 13.57
C PRO A 630 10.68 -41.93 14.11
N GLU A 631 10.03 -43.10 13.98
CA GLU A 631 8.69 -43.34 14.51
C GLU A 631 8.64 -43.05 16.02
N GLY A 632 7.63 -42.28 16.45
CA GLY A 632 7.48 -41.82 17.84
C GLY A 632 8.23 -40.51 18.18
N THR A 633 9.00 -39.94 17.26
CA THR A 633 9.61 -38.61 17.46
C THR A 633 8.54 -37.51 17.42
N THR A 634 8.28 -36.86 18.55
CA THR A 634 7.37 -35.71 18.60
C THR A 634 8.15 -34.44 18.27
N ALA A 635 8.17 -34.04 17.00
CA ALA A 635 8.72 -32.75 16.58
C ALA A 635 7.63 -31.68 16.62
N SER A 636 7.96 -30.48 17.12
CA SER A 636 7.03 -29.36 17.08
C SER A 636 6.94 -28.83 15.65
N ASN A 637 5.74 -28.81 15.08
CA ASN A 637 5.48 -28.25 13.75
C ASN A 637 5.96 -26.79 13.65
N TYR A 638 5.83 -26.02 14.72
CA TYR A 638 6.32 -24.65 14.79
C TYR A 638 7.85 -24.58 14.66
N ILE A 639 8.59 -25.42 15.39
CA ILE A 639 10.07 -25.42 15.33
C ILE A 639 10.56 -25.81 13.94
N LEU A 640 9.96 -26.84 13.34
CA LEU A 640 10.31 -27.26 11.99
C LEU A 640 9.98 -26.16 10.96
N ALA A 641 8.79 -25.56 11.03
CA ALA A 641 8.39 -24.46 10.14
C ALA A 641 9.35 -23.27 10.27
N LYS A 642 9.65 -22.84 11.51
CA LYS A 642 10.61 -21.77 11.80
C LYS A 642 12.01 -22.07 11.25
N THR A 643 12.45 -23.32 11.33
CA THR A 643 13.75 -23.75 10.78
C THR A 643 13.80 -23.63 9.25
N ILE A 644 12.71 -24.00 8.57
CA ILE A 644 12.62 -23.93 7.10
C ILE A 644 12.49 -22.47 6.64
N VAL A 645 11.60 -21.70 7.27
CA VAL A 645 11.43 -20.24 7.01
C VAL A 645 12.76 -19.52 7.23
N GLY A 646 13.46 -19.80 8.32
CA GLY A 646 14.77 -19.21 8.61
C GLY A 646 15.83 -19.54 7.55
N THR A 647 15.77 -20.73 6.95
CA THR A 647 16.67 -21.12 5.84
C THR A 647 16.43 -20.27 4.60
N ILE A 648 15.17 -19.96 4.29
CA ILE A 648 14.82 -19.05 3.19
C ILE A 648 15.26 -17.61 3.56
N GLY A 649 15.02 -17.18 4.80
CA GLY A 649 15.46 -15.88 5.30
C GLY A 649 16.97 -15.66 5.19
N ASP A 650 17.78 -16.67 5.52
CA ASP A 650 19.25 -16.61 5.39
C ASP A 650 19.70 -16.44 3.93
N ARG A 651 18.98 -17.07 2.99
CA ARG A 651 19.21 -16.89 1.56
C ARG A 651 18.87 -15.46 1.11
N ILE A 652 17.76 -14.91 1.59
CA ILE A 652 17.32 -13.54 1.29
C ILE A 652 18.33 -12.52 1.84
N LEU A 653 18.86 -12.73 3.05
CA LEU A 653 19.89 -11.87 3.64
C LEU A 653 21.19 -11.81 2.80
N SER A 654 21.47 -12.85 2.04
CA SER A 654 22.62 -12.90 1.13
C SER A 654 22.43 -12.05 -0.14
N ASN A 655 21.32 -11.31 -0.28
CA ASN A 655 20.95 -10.48 -1.43
C ASN A 655 20.92 -11.24 -2.77
N LEU A 656 20.59 -12.52 -2.74
CA LEU A 656 20.44 -13.35 -3.92
C LEU A 656 18.96 -13.44 -4.29
N THR A 657 18.66 -13.35 -5.58
CA THR A 657 17.31 -13.60 -6.10
C THR A 657 16.88 -15.02 -5.76
N LEU A 658 15.61 -15.18 -5.41
CA LEU A 658 15.00 -16.43 -5.01
C LEU A 658 14.03 -16.88 -6.11
N ASP A 659 14.48 -17.81 -6.94
CA ASP A 659 13.64 -18.44 -7.97
C ASP A 659 13.22 -19.83 -7.51
N MET A 660 12.01 -19.91 -6.98
CA MET A 660 11.41 -21.15 -6.47
C MET A 660 10.95 -22.10 -7.58
N SER A 661 11.13 -21.74 -8.86
CA SER A 661 10.89 -22.61 -10.02
C SER A 661 12.17 -23.22 -10.59
N ASN A 662 13.32 -22.87 -9.99
CA ASN A 662 14.63 -23.38 -10.35
C ASN A 662 15.05 -24.54 -9.43
N ALA A 663 15.19 -25.74 -10.00
CA ALA A 663 15.52 -26.95 -9.25
C ALA A 663 16.89 -26.86 -8.52
N ASP A 664 17.88 -26.16 -9.06
CA ASP A 664 19.20 -26.02 -8.41
C ASP A 664 19.11 -25.12 -7.17
N GLN A 665 18.31 -24.06 -7.24
CA GLN A 665 18.06 -23.19 -6.07
C GLN A 665 17.27 -23.92 -4.99
N ILE A 666 16.23 -24.66 -5.36
CA ILE A 666 15.48 -25.51 -4.43
C ILE A 666 16.39 -26.59 -3.82
N THR A 667 17.26 -27.22 -4.62
CA THR A 667 18.23 -28.22 -4.13
C THR A 667 19.13 -27.60 -3.05
N THR A 668 19.61 -26.38 -3.28
CA THR A 668 20.45 -25.65 -2.31
C THR A 668 19.70 -25.39 -1.00
N LEU A 669 18.47 -24.86 -1.09
CA LEU A 669 17.64 -24.57 0.08
C LEU A 669 17.26 -25.82 0.85
N LEU A 670 16.82 -26.88 0.15
CA LEU A 670 16.42 -28.14 0.75
C LEU A 670 17.61 -28.84 1.42
N THR A 671 18.80 -28.79 0.82
CA THR A 671 20.03 -29.28 1.45
C THR A 671 20.31 -28.55 2.75
N GLN A 672 20.20 -27.23 2.76
CA GLN A 672 20.42 -26.42 3.96
C GLN A 672 19.34 -26.67 5.03
N ALA A 673 18.07 -26.79 4.63
CA ALA A 673 16.97 -27.08 5.54
C ALA A 673 17.17 -28.45 6.21
N VAL A 674 17.50 -29.50 5.44
CA VAL A 674 17.83 -30.82 5.98
C VAL A 674 19.03 -30.75 6.93
N ALA A 675 20.08 -30.01 6.58
CA ALA A 675 21.25 -29.84 7.44
C ALA A 675 20.91 -29.13 8.76
N ASN A 676 20.12 -28.05 8.71
CA ASN A 676 19.68 -27.30 9.89
C ASN A 676 18.78 -28.16 10.78
N THR A 677 17.82 -28.89 10.20
CA THR A 677 16.97 -29.83 10.94
C THR A 677 17.77 -30.97 11.56
N LYS A 678 18.83 -31.46 10.89
CA LYS A 678 19.72 -32.49 11.43
C LYS A 678 20.46 -32.05 12.69
N GLN A 679 20.72 -30.75 12.86
CA GLN A 679 21.31 -30.22 14.10
C GLN A 679 20.34 -30.34 15.28
N LEU A 680 19.03 -30.19 15.03
CA LEU A 680 17.98 -30.31 16.04
C LEU A 680 17.60 -31.78 16.30
N TYR A 681 17.60 -32.59 15.24
CA TYR A 681 17.23 -34.01 15.25
C TYR A 681 18.34 -34.84 14.60
N PRO A 682 19.37 -35.27 15.37
CA PRO A 682 20.55 -35.96 14.81
C PRO A 682 20.24 -37.29 14.10
N SER A 683 19.08 -37.90 14.36
CA SER A 683 18.67 -39.22 13.90
C SER A 683 17.74 -39.21 12.68
N LEU A 684 17.90 -38.26 11.75
CA LEU A 684 17.15 -38.29 10.48
C LEU A 684 17.49 -39.55 9.66
N ASN A 685 16.48 -40.10 9.01
CA ASN A 685 16.57 -41.27 8.14
C ASN A 685 17.63 -41.04 7.05
N PRO A 686 18.64 -41.93 6.89
CA PRO A 686 19.68 -41.78 5.87
C PRO A 686 19.17 -41.84 4.42
N VAL A 687 17.90 -42.23 4.19
CA VAL A 687 17.26 -42.22 2.86
C VAL A 687 17.23 -40.82 2.23
N VAL A 688 17.21 -39.75 3.05
CA VAL A 688 17.26 -38.36 2.55
C VAL A 688 18.70 -37.94 2.28
N ASP A 689 19.28 -38.49 1.20
CA ASP A 689 20.61 -38.17 0.73
C ASP A 689 20.61 -37.11 -0.40
N ALA A 690 21.78 -36.79 -0.95
CA ALA A 690 21.91 -35.79 -2.01
C ALA A 690 21.13 -36.14 -3.29
N GLN A 691 20.98 -37.42 -3.64
CA GLN A 691 20.20 -37.82 -4.81
C GLN A 691 18.71 -37.70 -4.55
N PHE A 692 18.25 -38.05 -3.34
CA PHE A 692 16.88 -37.85 -2.91
C PHE A 692 16.51 -36.36 -2.98
N ILE A 693 17.35 -35.50 -2.41
CA ILE A 693 17.16 -34.04 -2.39
C ILE A 693 17.07 -33.47 -3.80
N ALA A 694 17.96 -33.87 -4.72
CA ALA A 694 17.93 -33.39 -6.10
C ALA A 694 16.63 -33.79 -6.83
N LYS A 695 16.15 -35.02 -6.62
CA LYS A 695 14.87 -35.48 -7.21
C LYS A 695 13.68 -34.75 -6.61
N ALA A 696 13.65 -34.57 -5.29
CA ALA A 696 12.60 -33.82 -4.60
C ALA A 696 12.55 -32.36 -5.07
N ALA A 697 13.70 -31.73 -5.23
CA ALA A 697 13.80 -30.38 -5.76
C ALA A 697 13.27 -30.25 -7.20
N ASN A 698 13.50 -31.26 -8.05
CA ASN A 698 12.96 -31.28 -9.40
C ASN A 698 11.43 -31.35 -9.41
N ILE A 699 10.83 -32.17 -8.53
CA ILE A 699 9.36 -32.27 -8.39
C ILE A 699 8.77 -30.93 -7.91
N MET A 700 9.38 -30.32 -6.88
CA MET A 700 8.99 -29.00 -6.36
C MET A 700 9.05 -27.93 -7.47
N ALA A 701 10.13 -27.91 -8.23
CA ALA A 701 10.34 -26.96 -9.32
C ALA A 701 9.31 -27.14 -10.45
N GLU A 702 9.03 -28.37 -10.88
CA GLU A 702 8.02 -28.65 -11.91
C GLU A 702 6.62 -28.16 -11.50
N ALA A 703 6.22 -28.36 -10.24
CA ALA A 703 4.96 -27.83 -9.72
C ALA A 703 4.93 -26.30 -9.72
N ASN A 704 6.02 -25.65 -9.28
CA ASN A 704 6.14 -24.19 -9.24
C ASN A 704 6.17 -23.56 -10.66
N GLN A 705 6.73 -24.25 -11.65
CA GLN A 705 6.69 -23.82 -13.04
C GLN A 705 5.25 -23.78 -13.60
N ARG A 706 4.33 -24.65 -13.16
CA ARG A 706 2.91 -24.55 -13.55
C ARG A 706 2.26 -23.30 -12.96
N ILE A 707 2.66 -22.88 -11.75
CA ILE A 707 2.18 -21.63 -11.14
C ILE A 707 2.65 -20.44 -11.99
N ASP A 708 3.91 -20.42 -12.44
CA ASP A 708 4.43 -19.36 -13.32
C ASP A 708 3.68 -19.28 -14.65
N ILE A 709 3.39 -20.43 -15.28
CA ILE A 709 2.63 -20.50 -16.53
C ILE A 709 1.22 -19.92 -16.36
N VAL A 710 0.55 -20.25 -15.25
CA VAL A 710 -0.79 -19.73 -14.94
C VAL A 710 -0.74 -18.23 -14.68
N ALA A 711 0.24 -17.74 -13.92
CA ALA A 711 0.38 -16.33 -13.59
C ALA A 711 0.75 -15.46 -14.81
N ALA A 712 1.35 -16.04 -15.85
CA ALA A 712 1.65 -15.35 -17.11
C ALA A 712 0.44 -15.25 -18.07
N ALA A 713 -0.71 -15.85 -17.74
CA ALA A 713 -1.89 -15.84 -18.60
C ALA A 713 -2.62 -14.47 -18.60
N THR A 714 -3.23 -14.11 -19.71
CA THR A 714 -3.90 -12.80 -19.92
C THR A 714 -5.28 -12.65 -19.26
N GLN A 715 -5.84 -13.72 -18.68
CA GLN A 715 -7.16 -13.71 -18.02
C GLN A 715 -7.02 -13.67 -16.49
N ASN A 716 -6.94 -12.46 -15.93
CA ASN A 716 -6.72 -12.23 -14.49
C ASN A 716 -7.78 -12.90 -13.58
N ASP A 717 -9.04 -12.97 -14.04
CA ASP A 717 -10.19 -13.43 -13.26
C ASP A 717 -10.12 -14.91 -12.83
N LYS A 718 -9.24 -15.71 -13.45
CA LYS A 718 -9.09 -17.15 -13.14
C LYS A 718 -7.73 -17.52 -12.57
N ILE A 719 -6.79 -16.59 -12.46
CA ILE A 719 -5.42 -16.89 -12.02
C ILE A 719 -5.43 -17.54 -10.64
N ALA A 720 -6.08 -16.90 -9.65
CA ALA A 720 -6.16 -17.44 -8.29
C ALA A 720 -6.82 -18.83 -8.23
N GLN A 721 -7.83 -19.08 -9.08
CA GLN A 721 -8.47 -20.40 -9.16
C GLN A 721 -7.50 -21.47 -9.70
N GLN A 722 -6.78 -21.16 -10.77
CA GLN A 722 -5.87 -22.11 -11.40
C GLN A 722 -4.66 -22.39 -10.50
N ILE A 723 -4.14 -21.39 -9.79
CA ILE A 723 -3.09 -21.57 -8.78
C ILE A 723 -3.58 -22.50 -7.66
N ALA A 724 -4.80 -22.32 -7.15
CA ALA A 724 -5.39 -23.21 -6.14
C ALA A 724 -5.52 -24.67 -6.63
N ARG A 725 -5.76 -24.92 -7.93
CA ARG A 725 -5.76 -26.29 -8.48
C ARG A 725 -4.40 -26.96 -8.35
N ILE A 726 -3.34 -26.19 -8.64
CA ILE A 726 -1.98 -26.67 -8.56
C ILE A 726 -1.62 -26.92 -7.08
N GLN A 727 -1.89 -25.96 -6.19
CA GLN A 727 -1.65 -26.07 -4.75
C GLN A 727 -2.38 -27.27 -4.12
N LYS A 728 -3.59 -27.63 -4.59
CA LYS A 728 -4.29 -28.81 -4.07
C LYS A 728 -3.52 -30.12 -4.28
N ILE A 729 -2.82 -30.26 -5.41
CA ILE A 729 -1.90 -31.39 -5.66
C ILE A 729 -0.60 -31.20 -4.88
N SER A 730 -0.01 -30.01 -4.98
CA SER A 730 1.30 -29.72 -4.40
C SER A 730 1.33 -29.85 -2.88
N LEU A 731 0.29 -29.38 -2.18
CA LEU A 731 0.19 -29.38 -0.72
C LEU A 731 -0.48 -30.64 -0.18
N GLY A 732 -1.19 -31.39 -1.04
CA GLY A 732 -1.88 -32.64 -0.71
C GLY A 732 -1.07 -33.87 -1.13
N GLU A 733 -1.32 -34.35 -2.35
CA GLU A 733 -0.78 -35.61 -2.88
C GLU A 733 0.75 -35.63 -2.92
N ILE A 734 1.39 -34.58 -3.45
CA ILE A 734 2.86 -34.49 -3.54
C ILE A 734 3.50 -34.46 -2.14
N SER A 735 2.94 -33.67 -1.21
CA SER A 735 3.44 -33.62 0.16
C SER A 735 3.33 -34.98 0.87
N LEU A 736 2.22 -35.71 0.70
CA LEU A 736 2.07 -37.06 1.24
C LEU A 736 3.10 -38.02 0.63
N ASP A 737 3.30 -37.95 -0.68
CA ASP A 737 4.29 -38.75 -1.38
C ASP A 737 5.72 -38.51 -0.89
N PHE A 738 6.08 -37.25 -0.60
CA PHE A 738 7.38 -36.95 0.02
C PHE A 738 7.52 -37.54 1.40
N LYS A 739 6.47 -37.50 2.22
CA LYS A 739 6.47 -38.13 3.55
C LYS A 739 6.70 -39.63 3.43
N LEU A 740 5.98 -40.30 2.53
CA LEU A 740 6.11 -41.74 2.28
C LEU A 740 7.46 -42.12 1.67
N ALA A 741 8.05 -41.25 0.84
CA ALA A 741 9.36 -41.48 0.26
C ALA A 741 10.46 -41.32 1.31
N ALA A 742 10.37 -40.30 2.15
CA ALA A 742 11.34 -40.05 3.22
C ALA A 742 11.29 -41.10 4.35
N SER A 743 10.14 -41.75 4.58
CA SER A 743 10.03 -42.91 5.47
C SER A 743 10.55 -44.21 4.85
N GLY A 744 10.86 -44.22 3.54
CA GLY A 744 11.27 -45.39 2.79
C GLY A 744 10.12 -46.30 2.35
N THR A 745 8.87 -45.88 2.53
CA THR A 745 7.66 -46.64 2.15
C THR A 745 7.38 -46.58 0.64
N LYS A 746 7.75 -45.48 -0.01
CA LYS A 746 7.68 -45.29 -1.47
C LYS A 746 9.07 -44.93 -2.01
N SER A 747 9.41 -45.31 -3.25
CA SER A 747 10.69 -44.87 -3.82
C SER A 747 10.57 -43.45 -4.37
N ILE A 748 11.63 -42.64 -4.22
CA ILE A 748 11.67 -41.28 -4.76
C ILE A 748 11.58 -41.26 -6.30
N ASP A 749 12.00 -42.34 -6.98
CA ASP A 749 11.85 -42.48 -8.44
C ASP A 749 10.39 -42.65 -8.86
N ALA A 750 9.60 -43.40 -8.09
CA ALA A 750 8.16 -43.51 -8.33
C ALA A 750 7.48 -42.14 -8.15
N VAL A 751 7.78 -41.46 -7.03
CA VAL A 751 7.27 -40.11 -6.75
C VAL A 751 7.64 -39.12 -7.86
N LEU A 752 8.88 -39.15 -8.35
CA LEU A 752 9.32 -38.31 -9.46
C LEU A 752 8.50 -38.58 -10.73
N SER A 753 8.31 -39.85 -11.08
CA SER A 753 7.58 -40.22 -12.29
C SER A 753 6.09 -39.87 -12.25
N GLU A 754 5.47 -39.95 -11.07
CA GLU A 754 4.05 -39.67 -10.87
C GLU A 754 3.78 -38.16 -10.87
N ASN A 755 4.71 -37.36 -10.33
CA ASN A 755 4.49 -35.95 -10.02
C ASN A 755 5.29 -34.98 -10.91
N THR A 756 5.70 -35.39 -12.11
CA THR A 756 6.34 -34.50 -13.10
C THR A 756 5.77 -34.70 -14.51
N GLY A 757 6.06 -33.77 -15.42
CA GLY A 757 5.66 -33.86 -16.83
C GLY A 757 4.15 -34.01 -17.03
N SER A 758 3.74 -34.83 -18.00
CA SER A 758 2.33 -35.02 -18.37
C SER A 758 1.49 -35.70 -17.29
N ASN A 759 2.13 -36.43 -16.36
CA ASN A 759 1.42 -37.07 -15.25
C ASN A 759 0.93 -36.00 -14.26
N LEU A 760 1.80 -35.05 -13.90
CA LEU A 760 1.42 -33.89 -13.10
C LEU A 760 0.31 -33.07 -13.78
N ASP A 761 0.43 -32.83 -15.09
CA ASP A 761 -0.59 -32.08 -15.84
C ASP A 761 -1.95 -32.81 -15.81
N SER A 762 -1.94 -34.15 -15.88
CA SER A 762 -3.15 -34.97 -15.81
C SER A 762 -3.79 -34.94 -14.41
N GLN A 763 -2.98 -34.99 -13.35
CA GLN A 763 -3.45 -34.85 -11.97
C GLN A 763 -4.13 -33.48 -11.76
N ILE A 764 -3.48 -32.39 -12.21
CA ILE A 764 -4.03 -31.03 -12.11
C ILE A 764 -5.34 -30.91 -12.91
N ALA A 765 -5.41 -31.47 -14.11
CA ALA A 765 -6.60 -31.42 -14.97
C ALA A 765 -7.80 -32.21 -14.41
N ALA A 766 -7.54 -33.29 -13.65
CA ALA A 766 -8.59 -34.11 -13.05
C ALA A 766 -9.27 -33.45 -11.84
N ILE A 767 -8.65 -32.42 -11.26
CA ILE A 767 -9.11 -31.80 -10.01
C ILE A 767 -10.07 -30.63 -10.22
N GLN A 768 -11.09 -30.60 -9.36
CA GLN A 768 -12.00 -29.47 -9.20
C GLN A 768 -11.65 -28.68 -7.93
N VAL A 769 -11.67 -27.35 -8.03
CA VAL A 769 -11.50 -26.38 -6.92
C VAL A 769 -12.58 -25.30 -6.99
N SER A 770 -12.63 -24.40 -6.00
CA SER A 770 -13.61 -23.31 -5.94
C SER A 770 -13.74 -22.53 -7.26
N ASN A 771 -14.95 -22.22 -7.72
CA ASN A 771 -15.20 -21.39 -8.91
C ASN A 771 -14.99 -19.89 -8.65
N ASN A 772 -14.84 -19.49 -7.40
CA ASN A 772 -14.59 -18.10 -7.04
C ASN A 772 -13.63 -18.08 -5.84
N PRO A 773 -12.34 -17.75 -6.03
CA PRO A 773 -11.34 -17.74 -4.96
C PRO A 773 -11.62 -16.79 -3.78
N GLY A 774 -12.70 -15.99 -3.85
CA GLY A 774 -13.20 -15.16 -2.73
C GLY A 774 -14.70 -15.28 -2.42
N LEU A 775 -15.43 -16.21 -3.04
CA LEU A 775 -16.81 -16.54 -2.67
C LEU A 775 -17.04 -18.06 -2.81
N PRO A 776 -17.69 -18.72 -1.85
CA PRO A 776 -17.58 -20.17 -1.65
C PRO A 776 -18.03 -21.03 -2.85
N ILE A 777 -17.30 -22.11 -3.15
CA ILE A 777 -17.98 -23.37 -3.52
C ILE A 777 -18.72 -23.84 -2.28
N ILE A 778 -20.02 -23.62 -2.30
CA ILE A 778 -20.96 -24.45 -1.58
C ILE A 778 -21.26 -25.63 -2.52
N ASN A 779 -20.42 -26.66 -2.54
CA ASN A 779 -21.03 -27.92 -2.15
C ASN A 779 -21.20 -27.72 -0.66
N PRO A 780 -22.42 -27.68 -0.13
CA PRO A 780 -22.56 -27.52 1.30
C PRO A 780 -21.69 -28.61 1.90
N LEU A 781 -20.79 -28.25 2.83
CA LEU A 781 -20.47 -29.17 3.93
C LEU A 781 -21.82 -29.84 4.23
N PRO A 782 -21.96 -31.18 4.20
CA PRO A 782 -23.22 -31.77 4.59
C PRO A 782 -23.56 -31.10 5.91
N LYS A 783 -24.59 -30.24 5.89
CA LYS A 783 -25.03 -29.59 7.13
C LYS A 783 -25.27 -30.78 8.03
N PHE A 784 -24.67 -30.78 9.21
CA PHE A 784 -25.05 -31.76 10.21
C PHE A 784 -26.58 -31.69 10.26
N ASP A 785 -27.22 -32.77 9.86
CA ASP A 785 -28.66 -32.80 9.74
C ASP A 785 -29.19 -32.98 11.15
N TYR A 786 -29.24 -31.87 11.91
CA TYR A 786 -29.65 -31.88 13.31
C TYR A 786 -31.08 -32.43 13.49
N THR A 787 -31.80 -32.58 12.39
CA THR A 787 -33.09 -33.27 12.30
C THR A 787 -33.00 -34.75 12.66
N LYS A 788 -31.81 -35.37 12.57
CA LYS A 788 -31.56 -36.74 13.03
C LYS A 788 -31.46 -36.88 14.56
N LEU A 789 -31.30 -35.77 15.28
CA LEU A 789 -31.38 -35.72 16.74
C LEU A 789 -32.79 -35.38 17.24
N PHE A 790 -33.75 -35.18 16.34
CA PHE A 790 -35.13 -34.90 16.68
C PHE A 790 -35.87 -36.19 17.03
N ASP A 791 -36.36 -36.25 18.27
CA ASP A 791 -37.19 -37.34 18.75
C ASP A 791 -38.66 -36.86 18.74
N PRO A 792 -39.48 -37.27 17.76
CA PRO A 792 -40.86 -36.81 17.64
C PRO A 792 -41.74 -37.25 18.82
N ASP A 793 -41.45 -38.39 19.44
CA ASP A 793 -42.25 -38.91 20.54
C ASP A 793 -41.96 -38.12 21.81
N TYR A 794 -40.68 -37.92 22.15
CA TYR A 794 -40.29 -37.01 23.24
C TYR A 794 -40.86 -35.61 23.04
N TYR A 795 -40.74 -35.06 21.82
CA TYR A 795 -41.13 -33.69 21.55
C TYR A 795 -42.65 -33.46 21.70
N LEU A 796 -43.47 -34.47 21.37
CA LEU A 796 -44.93 -34.42 21.58
C LEU A 796 -45.33 -34.71 23.03
N GLU A 797 -44.54 -35.50 23.77
CA GLU A 797 -44.76 -35.74 25.20
C GLU A 797 -44.39 -34.53 26.06
N GLU A 798 -43.27 -33.86 25.76
CA GLU A 798 -42.77 -32.69 26.49
C GLU A 798 -43.60 -31.43 26.18
N TYR A 799 -43.93 -31.21 24.91
CA TYR A 799 -44.61 -30.00 24.45
C TYR A 799 -46.07 -30.26 24.11
N SER A 800 -46.91 -30.34 25.14
CA SER A 800 -48.34 -30.63 25.02
C SER A 800 -49.12 -29.65 24.11
N ASP A 801 -48.67 -28.40 23.98
CA ASP A 801 -49.22 -27.40 23.06
C ASP A 801 -48.91 -27.74 21.59
N VAL A 802 -47.71 -28.24 21.31
CA VAL A 802 -47.33 -28.74 19.98
C VAL A 802 -48.11 -30.00 19.66
N LYS A 803 -48.28 -30.89 20.64
CA LYS A 803 -49.10 -32.09 20.46
C LYS A 803 -50.54 -31.73 20.09
N ALA A 804 -51.15 -30.78 20.79
CA ALA A 804 -52.49 -30.30 20.45
C ALA A 804 -52.53 -29.65 19.06
N ALA A 805 -51.49 -28.92 18.64
CA ALA A 805 -51.41 -28.32 17.32
C ALA A 805 -51.26 -29.35 16.19
N VAL A 806 -50.50 -30.44 16.43
CA VAL A 806 -50.35 -31.55 15.48
C VAL A 806 -51.63 -32.39 15.41
N ASP A 807 -52.27 -32.70 16.55
CA ASP A 807 -53.54 -33.44 16.60
C ASP A 807 -54.68 -32.67 15.89
N ASN A 808 -54.69 -31.34 15.99
CA ASN A 808 -55.63 -30.46 15.28
C ASN A 808 -55.20 -30.11 13.85
N LYS A 809 -54.13 -30.74 13.34
CA LYS A 809 -53.59 -30.56 11.97
C LYS A 809 -53.18 -29.12 11.63
N VAL A 810 -52.86 -28.31 12.63
CA VAL A 810 -52.21 -27.01 12.43
C VAL A 810 -50.79 -27.22 11.90
N PHE A 811 -50.12 -28.28 12.36
CA PHE A 811 -48.87 -28.80 11.81
C PHE A 811 -49.06 -30.25 11.38
N SER A 812 -48.38 -30.66 10.31
CA SER A 812 -48.39 -32.03 9.78
C SER A 812 -47.57 -33.01 10.61
N SER A 813 -46.63 -32.51 11.43
CA SER A 813 -45.81 -33.30 12.35
C SER A 813 -45.17 -32.44 13.44
N ALA A 814 -44.74 -33.08 14.53
CA ALA A 814 -43.92 -32.45 15.58
C ALA A 814 -42.64 -31.84 15.00
N PHE A 815 -42.07 -32.52 14.00
CA PHE A 815 -40.86 -32.12 13.32
C PHE A 815 -41.06 -30.84 12.49
N GLU A 816 -42.20 -30.70 11.82
CA GLU A 816 -42.56 -29.47 11.11
C GLU A 816 -42.65 -28.28 12.08
N HIS A 817 -43.28 -28.48 13.25
CA HIS A 817 -43.32 -27.43 14.26
C HIS A 817 -41.92 -27.08 14.78
N PHE A 818 -41.11 -28.07 15.13
CA PHE A 818 -39.77 -27.84 15.65
C PHE A 818 -38.88 -27.06 14.68
N THR A 819 -38.93 -27.43 13.40
CA THR A 819 -38.13 -26.79 12.35
C THR A 819 -38.60 -25.37 12.04
N LYS A 820 -39.91 -25.09 12.08
CA LYS A 820 -40.45 -23.75 11.82
C LYS A 820 -40.41 -22.80 13.02
N TYR A 821 -40.65 -23.31 14.22
CA TYR A 821 -40.90 -22.48 15.41
C TYR A 821 -40.11 -22.98 16.63
N GLY A 822 -40.14 -24.28 16.89
CA GLY A 822 -39.58 -24.84 18.12
C GLY A 822 -38.11 -24.52 18.37
N TYR A 823 -37.28 -24.46 17.32
CA TYR A 823 -35.90 -24.01 17.45
C TYR A 823 -35.79 -22.55 17.93
N ALA A 824 -36.55 -21.64 17.31
CA ALA A 824 -36.51 -20.23 17.66
C ALA A 824 -37.05 -19.97 19.08
N GLU A 825 -37.99 -20.80 19.50
CA GLU A 825 -38.58 -20.81 20.85
C GLU A 825 -37.68 -21.42 21.92
N GLY A 826 -36.50 -21.96 21.55
CA GLY A 826 -35.56 -22.57 22.50
C GLY A 826 -35.97 -23.97 22.97
N ARG A 827 -36.86 -24.67 22.25
CA ARG A 827 -37.30 -26.01 22.64
C ARG A 827 -36.23 -27.05 22.33
N ASN A 828 -36.01 -27.99 23.25
CA ASN A 828 -35.08 -29.10 23.05
C ASN A 828 -35.68 -30.17 22.14
N PRO A 829 -34.91 -30.70 21.16
CA PRO A 829 -35.40 -31.72 20.21
C PRO A 829 -35.49 -33.14 20.79
N ASN A 830 -34.87 -33.40 21.94
CA ASN A 830 -34.87 -34.67 22.66
C ASN A 830 -34.54 -34.44 24.15
N GLY A 831 -34.74 -35.47 24.99
CA GLY A 831 -34.49 -35.40 26.44
C GLY A 831 -33.02 -35.25 26.86
N LEU A 832 -32.06 -35.53 25.97
CA LEU A 832 -30.62 -35.48 26.26
C LEU A 832 -30.16 -34.04 26.49
N PHE A 833 -30.70 -33.07 25.73
CA PHE A 833 -30.34 -31.66 25.86
C PHE A 833 -31.10 -30.93 26.97
N ALA A 834 -32.29 -31.43 27.32
CA ALA A 834 -33.11 -30.87 28.40
C ALA A 834 -32.56 -31.25 29.78
N THR A 835 -31.88 -32.39 29.91
CA THR A 835 -31.53 -32.99 31.20
C THR A 835 -30.04 -33.28 31.31
N ASP A 836 -29.53 -34.22 30.52
CA ASP A 836 -28.19 -34.80 30.74
C ASP A 836 -27.07 -33.84 30.35
N TYR A 837 -27.19 -33.18 29.19
CA TYR A 837 -26.20 -32.23 28.72
C TYR A 837 -26.02 -31.04 29.67
N LEU A 838 -27.12 -30.50 30.20
CA LEU A 838 -27.08 -29.39 31.16
C LEU A 838 -26.60 -29.84 32.55
N ASN A 839 -26.96 -31.04 33.00
CA ASN A 839 -26.48 -31.54 34.28
C ASN A 839 -24.98 -31.84 34.29
N HIS A 840 -24.40 -32.22 33.14
CA HIS A 840 -22.97 -32.46 32.98
C HIS A 840 -22.15 -31.21 32.66
N ASN A 841 -22.80 -30.13 32.22
CA ASN A 841 -22.16 -28.85 31.92
C ASN A 841 -22.80 -27.74 32.78
N PRO A 842 -22.41 -27.63 34.08
CA PRO A 842 -23.05 -26.71 35.02
C PRO A 842 -22.93 -25.23 34.61
N ASP A 843 -21.85 -24.88 33.91
CA ASP A 843 -21.62 -23.56 33.33
C ASP A 843 -22.58 -23.25 32.17
N VAL A 844 -22.86 -24.23 31.31
CA VAL A 844 -23.86 -24.11 30.26
C VAL A 844 -25.27 -24.04 30.84
N LYS A 845 -25.54 -24.82 31.90
CA LYS A 845 -26.80 -24.75 32.65
C LYS A 845 -27.02 -23.38 33.30
N ASP A 846 -25.97 -22.77 33.83
CA ASP A 846 -26.02 -21.41 34.37
C ASP A 846 -26.16 -20.34 33.27
N ALA A 847 -25.51 -20.54 32.12
CA ALA A 847 -25.69 -19.67 30.95
C ALA A 847 -27.10 -19.74 30.37
N VAL A 848 -27.72 -20.93 30.33
CA VAL A 848 -29.11 -21.11 29.91
C VAL A 848 -30.09 -20.50 30.92
N SER A 849 -29.85 -20.66 32.23
CA SER A 849 -30.71 -20.06 33.27
C SER A 849 -30.65 -18.53 33.28
N LYS A 850 -29.52 -17.95 32.87
CA LYS A 850 -29.31 -16.49 32.69
C LYS A 850 -29.76 -15.97 31.31
N GLY A 851 -30.30 -16.82 30.45
CA GLY A 851 -30.81 -16.44 29.13
C GLY A 851 -29.73 -16.14 28.09
N VAL A 852 -28.46 -16.49 28.36
CA VAL A 852 -27.36 -16.36 27.39
C VAL A 852 -27.53 -17.34 26.23
N PHE A 853 -28.04 -18.54 26.53
CA PHE A 853 -28.50 -19.52 25.55
C PHE A 853 -29.95 -19.90 25.83
N ARG A 854 -30.75 -20.08 24.77
CA ARG A 854 -32.17 -20.43 24.89
C ARG A 854 -32.35 -21.88 25.36
N SER A 855 -31.38 -22.75 25.08
CA SER A 855 -31.38 -24.15 25.50
C SER A 855 -29.98 -24.75 25.51
N GLY A 856 -29.83 -25.89 26.19
CA GLY A 856 -28.62 -26.71 26.11
C GLY A 856 -28.33 -27.19 24.68
N TYR A 857 -29.38 -27.46 23.90
CA TYR A 857 -29.26 -27.79 22.49
C TYR A 857 -28.68 -26.64 21.65
N GLU A 858 -29.09 -25.40 21.91
CA GLU A 858 -28.54 -24.23 21.22
C GLU A 858 -27.05 -24.04 21.53
N HIS A 859 -26.66 -24.13 22.80
CA HIS A 859 -25.25 -24.09 23.17
C HIS A 859 -24.44 -25.21 22.50
N PHE A 860 -24.95 -26.44 22.56
CA PHE A 860 -24.25 -27.58 21.99
C PHE A 860 -24.01 -27.44 20.48
N ARG A 861 -25.04 -26.97 19.76
CA ARG A 861 -24.99 -26.74 18.31
C ARG A 861 -23.98 -25.67 17.92
N LEU A 862 -23.91 -24.59 18.70
CA LEU A 862 -23.09 -23.42 18.39
C LEU A 862 -21.64 -23.60 18.87
N PHE A 863 -21.44 -24.24 20.03
CA PHE A 863 -20.17 -24.28 20.75
C PHE A 863 -19.79 -25.67 21.26
N GLY A 864 -20.73 -26.43 21.83
CA GLY A 864 -20.41 -27.68 22.57
C GLY A 864 -19.63 -28.75 21.79
N ILE A 865 -19.88 -28.90 20.47
CA ILE A 865 -19.11 -29.83 19.61
C ILE A 865 -17.65 -29.35 19.44
N LYS A 866 -17.44 -28.04 19.30
CA LYS A 866 -16.12 -27.43 19.11
C LYS A 866 -15.31 -27.37 20.40
N GLU A 867 -16.00 -27.35 21.54
CA GLU A 867 -15.41 -27.39 22.88
C GLU A 867 -15.12 -28.83 23.36
N GLY A 868 -15.45 -29.85 22.55
CA GLY A 868 -15.24 -31.27 22.90
C GLY A 868 -16.15 -31.77 24.03
N ARG A 869 -17.26 -31.08 24.32
CA ARG A 869 -18.16 -31.44 25.43
C ARG A 869 -19.05 -32.62 25.06
N LEU A 870 -18.99 -33.69 25.86
CA LEU A 870 -19.74 -34.94 25.65
C LEU A 870 -21.17 -34.87 26.24
N PHE A 871 -22.07 -35.70 25.72
CA PHE A 871 -23.49 -35.73 26.08
C PHE A 871 -23.80 -36.48 27.40
N ALA A 872 -23.04 -37.53 27.75
CA ALA A 872 -23.22 -38.37 28.95
C ALA A 872 -22.00 -39.31 29.22
N PRO A 873 -21.87 -39.92 30.42
CA PRO A 873 -20.71 -40.78 30.81
C PRO A 873 -20.60 -42.09 30.02
N GLU A 874 -21.72 -42.59 29.49
CA GLU A 874 -21.82 -43.86 28.74
C GLU A 874 -21.10 -43.78 27.37
N TYR A 875 -20.80 -42.57 26.90
CA TYR A 875 -20.16 -42.30 25.60
C TYR A 875 -18.63 -42.25 25.62
N ASN A 876 -18.00 -42.27 26.80
CA ASN A 876 -16.55 -42.40 26.89
C ASN A 876 -16.09 -43.80 26.42
N ALA A 877 -16.93 -44.82 26.66
CA ALA A 877 -16.73 -46.16 26.11
C ALA A 877 -16.84 -46.18 24.58
N LEU A 878 -17.65 -45.29 24.00
CA LEU A 878 -17.90 -45.20 22.56
C LEU A 878 -16.78 -44.54 21.78
N GLU A 879 -16.26 -43.45 22.30
CA GLU A 879 -15.05 -42.80 21.79
C GLU A 879 -13.88 -43.78 21.76
N ILE A 880 -13.68 -44.52 22.86
CA ILE A 880 -12.62 -45.52 23.00
C ILE A 880 -12.86 -46.70 22.02
N LEU A 881 -14.09 -47.20 21.89
CA LEU A 881 -14.41 -48.29 20.96
C LEU A 881 -14.27 -47.86 19.49
N TYR A 882 -14.83 -46.73 19.09
CA TYR A 882 -14.84 -46.28 17.70
C TYR A 882 -13.42 -46.01 17.19
N ARG A 883 -12.58 -45.41 18.04
CA ARG A 883 -11.16 -45.20 17.74
C ARG A 883 -10.38 -46.51 17.72
N SER A 884 -10.58 -47.39 18.71
CA SER A 884 -9.89 -48.69 18.71
C SER A 884 -10.23 -49.59 17.51
N GLN A 885 -11.42 -49.41 16.90
CA GLN A 885 -11.87 -50.17 15.73
C GLN A 885 -11.50 -49.51 14.38
N ASN A 886 -11.32 -48.19 14.37
CA ASN A 886 -10.96 -47.44 13.17
C ASN A 886 -9.60 -46.78 13.42
N GLN A 887 -8.52 -47.55 13.21
CA GLN A 887 -7.16 -47.10 13.47
C GLN A 887 -6.79 -45.82 12.71
N ASP A 888 -7.33 -45.64 11.50
CA ASP A 888 -7.16 -44.42 10.72
C ASP A 888 -7.84 -43.20 11.38
N VAL A 889 -8.97 -43.42 12.05
CA VAL A 889 -9.67 -42.40 12.84
C VAL A 889 -8.97 -42.13 14.16
N ASP A 890 -8.51 -43.16 14.88
CA ASP A 890 -7.71 -42.98 16.08
C ASP A 890 -6.42 -42.22 15.79
N GLN A 891 -5.76 -42.55 14.67
CA GLN A 891 -4.59 -41.82 14.20
C GLN A 891 -4.95 -40.39 13.80
N ALA A 892 -6.05 -40.16 13.08
CA ALA A 892 -6.51 -38.81 12.76
C ALA A 892 -6.84 -37.97 14.00
N VAL A 893 -7.32 -38.59 15.09
CA VAL A 893 -7.57 -37.91 16.37
C VAL A 893 -6.28 -37.66 17.14
N ARG A 894 -5.34 -38.60 17.16
CA ARG A 894 -3.99 -38.41 17.76
C ARG A 894 -3.18 -37.35 17.03
N ASP A 895 -3.37 -37.26 15.71
CA ASP A 895 -2.77 -36.26 14.83
C ASP A 895 -3.52 -34.91 14.87
N GLY A 896 -4.56 -34.79 15.71
CA GLY A 896 -5.30 -33.54 15.93
C GLY A 896 -6.25 -33.12 14.79
N ARG A 897 -6.41 -33.94 13.74
CA ARG A 897 -7.32 -33.68 12.60
C ARG A 897 -8.79 -33.73 13.01
N PHE A 898 -9.10 -34.48 14.07
CA PHE A 898 -10.38 -34.47 14.77
C PHE A 898 -10.13 -34.35 16.27
N SER A 899 -10.89 -33.50 16.95
CA SER A 899 -10.90 -33.32 18.40
C SER A 899 -11.34 -34.59 19.15
N SER A 900 -12.10 -35.47 18.50
CA SER A 900 -12.50 -36.79 19.01
C SER A 900 -12.84 -37.75 17.86
N GLY A 901 -12.81 -39.06 18.13
CA GLY A 901 -13.31 -40.06 17.19
C GLY A 901 -14.80 -39.89 16.93
N ILE A 902 -15.56 -39.49 17.95
CA ILE A 902 -16.98 -39.13 17.83
C ILE A 902 -17.19 -37.95 16.88
N GLU A 903 -16.30 -36.95 16.86
CA GLU A 903 -16.37 -35.87 15.87
C GLU A 903 -16.21 -36.41 14.44
N HIS A 904 -15.23 -37.29 14.20
CA HIS A 904 -15.08 -37.95 12.91
C HIS A 904 -16.31 -38.78 12.54
N LEU A 905 -16.85 -39.57 13.49
CA LEU A 905 -18.07 -40.36 13.29
C LEU A 905 -19.25 -39.50 12.84
N LEU A 906 -19.49 -38.40 13.55
CA LEU A 906 -20.63 -37.52 13.35
C LEU A 906 -20.52 -36.71 12.05
N LYS A 907 -19.29 -36.38 11.63
CA LYS A 907 -19.02 -35.61 10.41
C LYS A 907 -18.92 -36.50 9.16
N PHE A 908 -18.33 -37.69 9.30
CA PHE A 908 -17.92 -38.52 8.16
C PHE A 908 -18.31 -39.99 8.35
N GLY A 909 -18.06 -40.57 9.53
CA GLY A 909 -18.25 -42.00 9.77
C GLY A 909 -19.63 -42.55 9.40
N PHE A 910 -20.73 -41.83 9.71
CA PHE A 910 -22.08 -42.26 9.30
C PHE A 910 -22.33 -42.23 7.78
N ALA A 911 -21.70 -41.28 7.06
CA ALA A 911 -21.78 -41.19 5.61
C ALA A 911 -20.85 -42.18 4.91
N GLU A 912 -19.74 -42.52 5.56
CA GLU A 912 -18.77 -43.54 5.15
C GLU A 912 -19.21 -44.97 5.49
N GLY A 913 -20.36 -45.13 6.15
CA GLY A 913 -20.89 -46.44 6.56
C GLY A 913 -20.13 -47.10 7.71
N ARG A 914 -19.31 -46.35 8.44
CA ARG A 914 -18.55 -46.83 9.59
C ARG A 914 -19.46 -46.98 10.81
N ASN A 915 -19.34 -48.10 11.50
CA ASN A 915 -20.22 -48.45 12.61
C ASN A 915 -19.62 -47.97 13.95
N PRO A 916 -20.28 -47.08 14.69
CA PRO A 916 -19.71 -46.53 15.91
C PRO A 916 -19.87 -47.35 17.17
N ILE A 917 -20.79 -48.33 17.18
CA ILE A 917 -21.08 -49.14 18.36
C ILE A 917 -21.48 -50.55 17.92
N PRO A 918 -20.83 -51.61 18.42
CA PRO A 918 -21.29 -53.00 18.29
C PRO A 918 -22.60 -53.33 19.03
N GLU A 919 -23.35 -52.35 19.54
CA GLU A 919 -24.53 -52.61 20.40
C GLU A 919 -25.85 -51.98 19.93
N TYR A 920 -25.96 -51.47 18.69
CA TYR A 920 -27.23 -50.87 18.22
C TYR A 920 -27.62 -51.08 16.75
N ASN A 921 -27.24 -52.18 16.09
CA ASN A 921 -27.73 -52.49 14.73
C ASN A 921 -27.97 -53.98 14.44
N ALA A 922 -28.78 -54.67 15.25
CA ALA A 922 -29.18 -56.06 15.00
C ALA A 922 -30.08 -56.28 13.75
N ILE A 923 -30.33 -55.27 12.92
CA ILE A 923 -31.27 -55.36 11.77
C ILE A 923 -30.51 -55.45 10.44
N ALA A 924 -29.39 -54.73 10.30
CA ALA A 924 -28.60 -54.71 9.08
C ALA A 924 -27.66 -55.92 8.98
N GLU A 925 -27.16 -56.44 10.12
CA GLU A 925 -26.30 -57.62 10.17
C GLU A 925 -27.05 -58.93 9.90
N ILE A 926 -28.36 -58.96 10.13
CA ILE A 926 -29.21 -60.12 9.83
C ILE A 926 -29.71 -60.09 8.38
N PHE A 927 -29.52 -59.00 7.64
CA PHE A 927 -29.99 -58.90 6.27
C PHE A 927 -28.89 -59.18 5.25
N ASP A 928 -29.02 -60.30 4.54
CA ASP A 928 -28.12 -60.67 3.45
C ASP A 928 -28.82 -60.36 2.12
N SER A 929 -28.40 -59.28 1.47
CA SER A 929 -28.96 -58.85 0.19
C SER A 929 -28.83 -59.91 -0.92
N THR A 930 -27.76 -60.72 -0.89
CA THR A 930 -27.53 -61.76 -1.90
C THR A 930 -28.48 -62.95 -1.66
N TYR A 931 -28.62 -63.39 -0.41
CA TYR A 931 -29.61 -64.39 -0.03
C TYR A 931 -31.04 -63.91 -0.32
N TYR A 932 -31.35 -62.67 0.06
CA TYR A 932 -32.69 -62.13 -0.03
C TYR A 932 -33.15 -61.98 -1.49
N LEU A 933 -32.28 -61.49 -2.39
CA LEU A 933 -32.56 -61.46 -3.83
C LEU A 933 -32.61 -62.86 -4.45
N GLY A 934 -31.81 -63.80 -3.94
CA GLY A 934 -31.80 -65.19 -4.38
C GLY A 934 -33.08 -65.96 -4.04
N GLN A 935 -33.69 -65.70 -2.88
CA GLN A 935 -34.95 -66.32 -2.46
C GLN A 935 -36.19 -65.59 -3.01
N ASN A 936 -36.08 -64.28 -3.30
CA ASN A 936 -37.18 -63.42 -3.71
C ASN A 936 -36.96 -62.89 -5.14
N ILE A 937 -37.13 -63.79 -6.12
CA ILE A 937 -36.88 -63.53 -7.55
C ILE A 937 -37.72 -62.38 -8.11
N ASP A 938 -38.91 -62.15 -7.55
CA ASP A 938 -39.77 -61.00 -7.86
C ASP A 938 -39.10 -59.66 -7.49
N VAL A 939 -38.48 -59.60 -6.32
CA VAL A 939 -37.73 -58.43 -5.82
C VAL A 939 -36.47 -58.19 -6.65
N ALA A 940 -35.75 -59.25 -7.01
CA ALA A 940 -34.57 -59.14 -7.86
C ALA A 940 -34.89 -58.55 -9.25
N LYS A 941 -36.05 -58.89 -9.82
CA LYS A 941 -36.51 -58.29 -11.08
C LYS A 941 -36.87 -56.82 -10.94
N ALA A 942 -37.52 -56.42 -9.84
CA ALA A 942 -37.86 -55.03 -9.57
C ALA A 942 -36.61 -54.15 -9.36
N VAL A 943 -35.60 -54.67 -8.66
CA VAL A 943 -34.30 -53.98 -8.48
C VAL A 943 -33.56 -53.85 -9.82
N ASN A 944 -33.50 -54.91 -10.64
CA ASN A 944 -32.84 -54.87 -11.96
C ASN A 944 -33.54 -53.95 -12.97
N ARG A 945 -34.84 -53.67 -12.80
CA ARG A 945 -35.58 -52.70 -13.62
C ARG A 945 -35.50 -51.27 -13.07
N GLY A 946 -34.84 -51.06 -11.94
CA GLY A 946 -34.74 -49.76 -11.27
C GLY A 946 -36.04 -49.29 -10.60
N GLU A 947 -37.02 -50.19 -10.43
CA GLU A 947 -38.29 -49.89 -9.75
C GLU A 947 -38.10 -49.82 -8.22
N LEU A 948 -37.06 -50.46 -7.71
CA LEU A 948 -36.58 -50.42 -6.32
C LEU A 948 -35.07 -50.20 -6.31
N SER A 949 -34.59 -49.32 -5.43
CA SER A 949 -33.18 -48.94 -5.32
C SER A 949 -32.28 -50.03 -4.73
N SER A 950 -32.84 -50.96 -3.93
CA SER A 950 -32.09 -52.10 -3.39
C SER A 950 -33.01 -53.18 -2.81
N ALA A 951 -32.43 -54.37 -2.59
CA ALA A 951 -33.06 -55.45 -1.83
C ALA A 951 -33.45 -55.03 -0.40
N TRP A 952 -32.60 -54.20 0.22
CA TRP A 952 -32.80 -53.64 1.54
C TRP A 952 -34.01 -52.70 1.57
N GLU A 953 -34.16 -51.84 0.55
CA GLU A 953 -35.33 -50.99 0.43
C GLU A 953 -36.62 -51.82 0.38
N HIS A 954 -36.63 -52.89 -0.41
CA HIS A 954 -37.79 -53.78 -0.46
C HIS A 954 -38.04 -54.45 0.90
N PHE A 955 -37.01 -55.00 1.54
CA PHE A 955 -37.18 -55.73 2.79
C PHE A 955 -37.74 -54.84 3.88
N VAL A 956 -37.22 -53.62 4.03
CA VAL A 956 -37.67 -52.66 5.04
C VAL A 956 -39.08 -52.15 4.75
N LYS A 957 -39.43 -51.92 3.48
CA LYS A 957 -40.75 -51.38 3.10
C LYS A 957 -41.85 -52.44 3.04
N TYR A 958 -41.52 -53.68 2.68
CA TYR A 958 -42.49 -54.73 2.33
C TYR A 958 -42.10 -56.09 2.92
N GLY A 959 -40.86 -56.52 2.76
CA GLY A 959 -40.40 -57.87 3.13
C GLY A 959 -40.61 -58.26 4.59
N MET A 960 -40.37 -57.33 5.52
CA MET A 960 -40.61 -57.49 6.95
C MET A 960 -42.09 -57.72 7.27
N PHE A 961 -42.99 -57.14 6.46
CA PHE A 961 -44.44 -57.24 6.61
C PHE A 961 -45.02 -58.44 5.86
N GLU A 962 -44.34 -58.88 4.81
CA GLU A 962 -44.61 -60.11 4.07
C GLU A 962 -44.02 -61.36 4.73
N GLN A 963 -43.40 -61.21 5.91
CA GLN A 963 -42.78 -62.27 6.70
C GLN A 963 -41.68 -63.04 5.95
N ARG A 964 -40.99 -62.37 5.02
CA ARG A 964 -39.89 -62.95 4.24
C ARG A 964 -38.62 -62.98 5.09
N ASP A 965 -37.84 -64.06 4.95
CA ASP A 965 -36.64 -64.27 5.75
C ASP A 965 -35.48 -63.37 5.24
N PRO A 966 -34.87 -62.54 6.11
CA PRO A 966 -33.83 -61.57 5.72
C PRO A 966 -32.47 -62.17 5.37
N SER A 967 -32.15 -63.35 5.90
CA SER A 967 -30.90 -64.08 5.63
C SER A 967 -31.03 -65.55 6.01
N LEU A 968 -30.00 -66.33 5.73
CA LEU A 968 -29.83 -67.67 6.30
C LEU A 968 -29.74 -67.69 7.83
N MET A 969 -29.42 -66.56 8.47
CA MET A 969 -29.15 -66.50 9.91
C MET A 969 -30.40 -66.26 10.76
N PHE A 970 -31.51 -65.85 10.14
CA PHE A 970 -32.78 -65.61 10.82
C PHE A 970 -33.94 -66.13 9.98
N SER A 971 -34.71 -67.08 10.54
CA SER A 971 -35.98 -67.48 9.97
C SER A 971 -37.12 -67.09 10.88
N ASN A 972 -38.06 -66.30 10.36
CA ASN A 972 -39.23 -65.83 11.08
C ASN A 972 -40.08 -67.02 11.57
N SER A 973 -40.19 -68.08 10.77
CA SER A 973 -40.93 -69.30 11.12
C SER A 973 -40.33 -70.05 12.32
N ILE A 974 -39.00 -70.18 12.35
CA ILE A 974 -38.27 -70.87 13.44
C ILE A 974 -38.31 -70.03 14.71
N TYR A 975 -38.12 -68.71 14.58
CA TYR A 975 -38.12 -67.79 15.72
C TYR A 975 -39.47 -67.77 16.44
N LEU A 976 -40.59 -67.77 15.71
CA LEU A 976 -41.93 -67.84 16.28
C LEU A 976 -42.25 -69.23 16.87
N ALA A 977 -41.76 -70.31 16.27
CA ALA A 977 -41.92 -71.65 16.83
C ALA A 977 -41.21 -71.82 18.19
N GLN A 978 -40.07 -71.14 18.36
CA GLN A 978 -39.26 -71.18 19.60
C GLN A 978 -39.77 -70.23 20.68
N ASN A 979 -40.50 -69.17 20.32
CA ASN A 979 -40.98 -68.14 21.24
C ASN A 979 -42.51 -68.02 21.14
N GLN A 980 -43.21 -68.91 21.83
CA GLN A 980 -44.67 -69.05 21.75
C GLN A 980 -45.42 -67.80 22.25
N ASP A 981 -44.84 -67.07 23.19
CA ASP A 981 -45.30 -65.77 23.66
C ASP A 981 -45.26 -64.72 22.55
N VAL A 982 -44.19 -64.71 21.76
CA VAL A 982 -44.03 -63.83 20.60
C VAL A 982 -44.96 -64.25 19.47
N ALA A 983 -45.15 -65.56 19.24
CA ALA A 983 -46.12 -66.06 18.26
C ALA A 983 -47.55 -65.62 18.58
N ALA A 984 -47.94 -65.66 19.86
CA ALA A 984 -49.23 -65.16 20.31
C ALA A 984 -49.35 -63.62 20.14
N ALA A 985 -48.30 -62.87 20.46
CA ALA A 985 -48.26 -61.42 20.28
C ALA A 985 -48.30 -60.99 18.81
N VAL A 986 -47.70 -61.78 17.91
CA VAL A 986 -47.78 -61.55 16.46
C VAL A 986 -49.16 -61.90 15.91
N SER A 987 -49.74 -63.03 16.31
CA SER A 987 -51.11 -63.40 15.92
C SER A 987 -52.17 -62.44 16.50
N GLY A 988 -51.87 -61.79 17.63
CA GLY A 988 -52.71 -60.76 18.25
C GLY A 988 -52.48 -59.35 17.68
N GLY A 989 -51.57 -59.17 16.73
CA GLY A 989 -51.30 -57.89 16.06
C GLY A 989 -50.49 -56.89 16.87
N ILE A 990 -49.92 -57.29 18.02
CA ILE A 990 -49.03 -56.46 18.84
C ILE A 990 -47.69 -56.25 18.13
N PHE A 991 -47.19 -57.31 17.49
CA PHE A 991 -46.02 -57.27 16.61
C PHE A 991 -46.39 -57.76 15.23
N ARG A 992 -45.83 -57.20 14.17
CA ARG A 992 -46.19 -57.55 12.78
C ARG A 992 -45.46 -58.78 12.28
N SER A 993 -44.30 -59.10 12.85
CA SER A 993 -43.54 -60.31 12.59
C SER A 993 -42.65 -60.68 13.79
N GLY A 994 -42.16 -61.91 13.83
CA GLY A 994 -41.17 -62.33 14.82
C GLY A 994 -39.86 -61.55 14.71
N PHE A 995 -39.50 -61.13 13.50
CA PHE A 995 -38.34 -60.26 13.27
C PHE A 995 -38.53 -58.85 13.88
N GLU A 996 -39.73 -58.28 13.80
CA GLU A 996 -40.03 -56.99 14.45
C GLU A 996 -39.93 -57.08 15.99
N HIS A 997 -40.45 -58.16 16.57
CA HIS A 997 -40.28 -58.40 18.01
C HIS A 997 -38.81 -58.60 18.37
N TYR A 998 -38.07 -59.42 17.61
CA TYR A 998 -36.66 -59.68 17.89
C TYR A 998 -35.85 -58.37 17.90
N ARG A 999 -36.10 -57.50 16.92
CA ARG A 999 -35.53 -56.16 16.83
C ARG A 999 -35.84 -55.29 18.05
N GLN A 1000 -37.10 -55.24 18.47
CA GLN A 1000 -37.53 -54.29 19.50
C GLN A 1000 -37.20 -54.78 20.91
N PHE A 1001 -37.30 -56.09 21.14
CA PHE A 1001 -37.24 -56.70 22.47
C PHE A 1001 -36.39 -57.97 22.52
N GLY A 1002 -36.50 -58.85 21.53
CA GLY A 1002 -35.89 -60.18 21.59
C GLY A 1002 -34.36 -60.19 21.75
N PHE A 1003 -33.64 -59.20 21.23
CA PHE A 1003 -32.21 -59.03 21.46
C PHE A 1003 -31.89 -58.69 22.93
N LYS A 1004 -32.61 -57.74 23.52
CA LYS A 1004 -32.48 -57.35 24.94
C LYS A 1004 -32.89 -58.48 25.88
N GLU A 1005 -33.84 -59.30 25.45
CA GLU A 1005 -34.28 -60.49 26.16
C GLU A 1005 -33.39 -61.72 25.95
N GLN A 1006 -32.30 -61.60 25.17
CA GLN A 1006 -31.39 -62.71 24.82
C GLN A 1006 -32.09 -63.92 24.17
N ARG A 1007 -33.14 -63.69 23.38
CA ARG A 1007 -33.83 -64.75 22.62
C ARG A 1007 -32.94 -65.25 21.49
N LYS A 1008 -32.89 -66.58 21.27
CA LYS A 1008 -32.08 -67.18 20.20
C LYS A 1008 -32.70 -66.93 18.82
N ILE A 1009 -31.87 -66.66 17.81
CA ILE A 1009 -32.29 -66.35 16.43
C ILE A 1009 -32.30 -67.55 15.48
N ASN A 1010 -31.59 -68.62 15.82
CA ASN A 1010 -31.59 -69.88 15.08
C ASN A 1010 -31.15 -71.06 15.98
N LEU A 1011 -31.11 -72.28 15.42
CA LEU A 1011 -30.76 -73.51 16.11
C LEU A 1011 -29.24 -73.66 16.42
N PHE A 1012 -28.38 -72.79 15.91
CA PHE A 1012 -26.91 -72.99 15.91
C PHE A 1012 -26.09 -71.85 16.56
N SER A 1013 -26.70 -70.85 17.18
CA SER A 1013 -25.96 -69.80 17.91
C SER A 1013 -25.49 -70.31 19.29
N LEU A 1014 -24.16 -70.37 19.50
CA LEU A 1014 -23.48 -70.68 20.76
C LEU A 1014 -23.59 -69.52 21.76
#